data_AF-A0A7C5RSB8-F1
#
_entry.id   AF-A0A7C5RSB8-F1
#
_cell.length_a   1.000
_cell.length_b   1.000
_cell.length_c   1.000
_cell.angle_alpha   90.00
_cell.angle_beta   90.00
_cell.angle_gamma   90.00
#
_symmetry.space_group_name_H-M   'P 1'
#
loop_
_entity.id
_entity.type
_entity.pdbx_description
1 polymer ?
#
loop_
_entity_poly.entity_id
_entity_poly.type
_entity_poly.pdbx_seq_one_letter_code
_entity_poly.pdbx_strand_id
1 'polypeptide(L)'
;MTRALLPSNMPKGREPLGKRLLFALMVPWVILMGATPPSPGSRIPIGHPLAQARASYIPPASEKDPVLSSRLASLGQVDQVLREGELGLAALGEWPAQREVTSALQGGALRIDDGGKIQVWIYTPNPEGTAERVQILGGRVERISTERGIVQAWVPVAWLREVRRWPEVKYVEEPPYPHVQQGTIISEGDFVIRARDLRRIVGLAGRGVRVGVISDGVRGLALSQSRGELPSVNYLDCNVVPGTDPTRTGAEGTAMLEIIHDLAPEAELWFGHFAMGTPLDFNAAVNCLAERVDIIVDDISWINVGPYDGTSLVSVNTALALNSSGNPLRAYMTAVGNLARSHYQEKFSSCGSEGVHQFTATARTVDRDGIGPSCSNPILVAPRTTLKVFVQWNEPFGGACDDYDAYLFPHGSLEILAYSENPQTCTQNPTEQLIWHNGSEAPAVVDLLILSRGANVREFDIFFIGGSPNFYTPPSSVPNQADARGGVLAVGAINVFDPTNRELSPESGRGPTNDGRLKPDITATDGVRVSGSGGFYPRFFGTSAAAPHVAGVAALLLECRADLLRQGGPDEDSAVEREALREALLLTAQDLGPPGQDNGYGHGLLDAVMAASYLCRDVSQVMWGDLDCTRSVDAVDALTALRYVVGLPVSQQQPCPVVGGAIDEVVPWGDVDCDARVSAVDALKILRYTVGLPVSAPEQCPALGSLVTLLPPFIPP
;
A
#
# COMPACT_ATOMS: atom_id res chain seq x y z
N MET A 1 -72.75 -13.35 -38.17
CA MET A 1 -73.54 -14.48 -37.63
C MET A 1 -72.81 -15.76 -38.00
N THR A 2 -72.71 -16.87 -37.25
CA THR A 2 -72.94 -17.25 -35.84
C THR A 2 -72.62 -18.75 -35.80
N ARG A 3 -71.73 -19.24 -34.91
CA ARG A 3 -71.60 -20.66 -34.47
C ARG A 3 -71.09 -21.71 -35.50
N ALA A 4 -70.50 -22.86 -35.11
CA ALA A 4 -70.18 -23.39 -33.76
C ALA A 4 -69.14 -24.55 -33.77
N LEU A 5 -68.27 -24.61 -32.74
CA LEU A 5 -68.01 -25.73 -31.77
C LEU A 5 -67.64 -27.15 -32.31
N LEU A 6 -66.89 -28.06 -31.65
CA LEU A 6 -66.13 -28.23 -30.37
C LEU A 6 -65.39 -29.62 -30.44
N PRO A 7 -64.76 -30.22 -29.39
CA PRO A 7 -64.24 -29.74 -28.09
C PRO A 7 -62.68 -29.90 -28.03
N SER A 8 -61.91 -30.44 -27.06
CA SER A 8 -61.97 -30.94 -25.65
C SER A 8 -60.50 -31.21 -25.21
N ASN A 9 -60.03 -31.25 -23.96
CA ASN A 9 -60.40 -30.71 -22.63
C ASN A 9 -59.08 -30.71 -21.80
N MET A 10 -58.65 -29.69 -21.05
CA MET A 10 -59.15 -29.15 -19.75
C MET A 10 -58.92 -30.08 -18.52
N PRO A 11 -58.79 -29.56 -17.26
CA PRO A 11 -58.53 -28.20 -16.71
C PRO A 11 -57.14 -28.12 -15.99
N LYS A 12 -56.69 -27.17 -15.14
CA LYS A 12 -57.21 -26.04 -14.27
C LYS A 12 -56.20 -24.84 -14.37
N GLY A 13 -56.18 -23.72 -13.62
CA GLY A 13 -56.88 -23.18 -12.43
C GLY A 13 -56.08 -23.37 -11.11
N ARG A 14 -55.79 -22.37 -10.25
CA ARG A 14 -56.23 -20.95 -10.11
C ARG A 14 -55.19 -20.04 -9.39
N GLU A 15 -55.38 -18.72 -9.48
CA GLU A 15 -54.73 -17.59 -8.76
C GLU A 15 -55.42 -17.32 -7.37
N PRO A 16 -55.26 -16.18 -6.61
CA PRO A 16 -54.41 -14.97 -6.76
C PRO A 16 -53.80 -14.30 -5.47
N LEU A 17 -53.01 -13.22 -5.69
CA LEU A 17 -52.72 -12.02 -4.84
C LEU A 17 -52.07 -12.12 -3.42
N GLY A 18 -50.98 -11.36 -3.21
CA GLY A 18 -50.47 -10.94 -1.88
C GLY A 18 -49.12 -10.20 -1.90
N LYS A 19 -48.98 -9.07 -1.17
CA LYS A 19 -47.70 -8.29 -1.06
C LYS A 19 -46.85 -8.74 0.16
N ARG A 20 -45.52 -8.83 0.02
CA ARG A 20 -44.53 -8.42 1.06
C ARG A 20 -43.07 -8.39 0.54
N LEU A 21 -42.21 -7.74 1.32
CA LEU A 21 -40.78 -7.47 1.09
C LEU A 21 -39.93 -8.37 2.02
N LEU A 22 -38.73 -8.82 1.62
CA LEU A 22 -37.56 -9.07 2.52
C LEU A 22 -36.26 -9.46 1.77
N PHE A 23 -35.14 -9.46 2.50
CA PHE A 23 -33.73 -9.60 2.05
C PHE A 23 -33.12 -11.01 2.29
N ALA A 24 -32.19 -11.42 1.42
CA ALA A 24 -30.91 -12.15 1.68
C ALA A 24 -30.22 -12.37 0.30
N LEU A 25 -28.93 -12.15 -0.01
CA LEU A 25 -27.62 -12.28 0.67
C LEU A 25 -27.20 -13.71 1.06
N MET A 26 -26.29 -14.32 0.26
CA MET A 26 -24.94 -14.68 0.74
C MET A 26 -23.95 -15.05 -0.38
N VAL A 27 -22.70 -15.29 0.01
CA VAL A 27 -21.45 -15.27 -0.80
C VAL A 27 -20.53 -16.44 -0.37
N PRO A 28 -19.69 -16.98 -1.27
CA PRO A 28 -18.24 -17.10 -1.01
C PRO A 28 -17.41 -16.60 -2.23
N TRP A 29 -16.21 -16.03 -2.15
CA TRP A 29 -15.23 -15.78 -1.07
C TRP A 29 -14.64 -17.00 -0.36
N VAL A 30 -13.64 -17.62 -1.01
CA VAL A 30 -12.42 -18.13 -0.35
C VAL A 30 -11.23 -17.80 -1.27
N ILE A 31 -10.23 -17.07 -0.76
CA ILE A 31 -8.88 -16.99 -1.33
C ILE A 31 -7.95 -17.78 -0.40
N LEU A 32 -6.86 -18.34 -0.95
CA LEU A 32 -5.99 -19.29 -0.25
C LEU A 32 -5.41 -18.73 1.07
N MET A 33 -5.49 -19.54 2.12
CA MET A 33 -4.64 -19.46 3.31
C MET A 33 -3.88 -20.78 3.46
N GLY A 34 -2.62 -20.71 3.86
CA GLY A 34 -1.78 -21.87 4.22
C GLY A 34 -0.74 -21.47 5.27
N ALA A 35 -0.63 -22.24 6.36
CA ALA A 35 0.16 -21.88 7.55
C ALA A 35 1.39 -22.80 7.75
N THR A 36 2.27 -22.43 8.70
CA THR A 36 3.62 -22.98 8.93
C THR A 36 3.91 -23.18 10.44
N PRO A 37 5.09 -23.67 10.89
CA PRO A 37 6.13 -24.47 10.21
C PRO A 37 6.06 -25.95 10.72
N PRO A 38 6.90 -26.59 11.58
CA PRO A 38 8.24 -26.31 12.16
C PRO A 38 9.37 -27.14 11.48
N SER A 39 10.45 -27.50 12.20
CA SER A 39 11.56 -28.36 11.71
C SER A 39 12.23 -29.14 12.88
N PRO A 40 13.14 -30.10 12.59
CA PRO A 40 14.58 -29.84 12.85
C PRO A 40 15.57 -30.52 11.87
N GLY A 41 16.83 -30.06 11.80
CA GLY A 41 17.90 -30.75 11.03
C GLY A 41 19.31 -30.13 11.08
N SER A 42 19.47 -28.86 10.64
CA SER A 42 20.74 -28.13 10.46
C SER A 42 21.64 -28.63 9.30
N ARG A 43 22.55 -27.82 8.72
CA ARG A 43 23.12 -26.53 9.17
C ARG A 43 23.47 -25.59 7.99
N ILE A 44 23.47 -24.28 8.23
CA ILE A 44 23.69 -23.19 7.26
C ILE A 44 25.04 -22.46 7.57
N PRO A 45 25.77 -21.89 6.58
CA PRO A 45 26.88 -20.95 6.82
C PRO A 45 26.37 -19.58 7.29
N ILE A 46 26.94 -19.03 8.38
CA ILE A 46 26.26 -17.98 9.18
C ILE A 46 26.95 -16.61 9.04
N GLY A 47 26.16 -15.54 8.91
CA GLY A 47 26.59 -14.12 9.00
C GLY A 47 27.01 -13.68 10.41
N HIS A 48 27.90 -14.45 11.04
CA HIS A 48 28.18 -14.40 12.48
C HIS A 48 28.70 -13.04 13.00
N PRO A 49 29.60 -12.30 12.32
CA PRO A 49 30.18 -11.07 12.88
C PRO A 49 29.17 -9.94 13.08
N LEU A 50 28.33 -9.65 12.08
CA LEU A 50 27.30 -8.61 12.19
C LEU A 50 26.14 -9.03 13.09
N ALA A 51 25.77 -10.32 13.10
CA ALA A 51 24.79 -10.85 14.04
C ALA A 51 25.29 -10.79 15.48
N GLN A 52 26.57 -11.09 15.75
CA GLN A 52 27.16 -10.96 17.09
C GLN A 52 27.34 -9.51 17.50
N ALA A 53 27.79 -8.62 16.60
CA ALA A 53 27.87 -7.18 16.89
C ALA A 53 26.49 -6.64 17.29
N ARG A 54 25.45 -6.93 16.50
CA ARG A 54 24.05 -6.58 16.83
C ARG A 54 23.59 -7.25 18.12
N ALA A 55 23.94 -8.51 18.38
CA ALA A 55 23.62 -9.20 19.64
C ALA A 55 24.38 -8.68 20.88
N SER A 56 25.49 -7.96 20.71
CA SER A 56 26.16 -7.21 21.79
C SER A 56 25.70 -5.74 21.91
N TYR A 57 24.90 -5.24 20.96
CA TYR A 57 24.17 -3.97 21.06
C TYR A 57 22.71 -4.14 21.49
N ILE A 58 22.12 -5.32 21.27
CA ILE A 58 20.87 -5.75 21.90
C ILE A 58 21.14 -5.79 23.43
N PRO A 59 20.41 -5.00 24.25
CA PRO A 59 20.47 -5.17 25.70
C PRO A 59 20.11 -6.62 26.04
N PRO A 60 20.77 -7.26 27.04
CA PRO A 60 20.46 -8.63 27.41
C PRO A 60 18.95 -8.73 27.66
N ALA A 61 18.29 -9.60 26.91
CA ALA A 61 16.84 -9.55 26.71
C ALA A 61 16.13 -9.37 28.06
N SER A 62 15.42 -8.25 28.23
CA SER A 62 14.69 -7.97 29.46
C SER A 62 13.83 -9.17 29.77
N GLU A 63 13.98 -9.72 30.99
CA GLU A 63 13.29 -10.95 31.37
C GLU A 63 11.81 -10.79 31.04
N LYS A 64 11.31 -11.59 30.09
CA LYS A 64 9.92 -11.53 29.64
C LYS A 64 9.07 -11.82 30.87
N ASP A 65 8.48 -10.77 31.43
CA ASP A 65 7.72 -10.88 32.65
C ASP A 65 6.56 -11.85 32.37
N PRO A 66 6.41 -12.94 33.15
CA PRO A 66 5.39 -13.93 32.88
C PRO A 66 3.97 -13.40 33.12
N VAL A 67 3.83 -12.20 33.70
CA VAL A 67 2.56 -11.61 34.12
C VAL A 67 2.40 -10.13 33.71
N LEU A 68 3.47 -9.35 33.50
CA LEU A 68 3.37 -7.96 32.99
C LEU A 68 3.58 -7.86 31.46
N SER A 69 2.94 -6.88 30.81
CA SER A 69 3.32 -6.45 29.45
C SER A 69 4.77 -5.94 29.40
N SER A 70 5.40 -5.92 28.21
CA SER A 70 6.79 -5.50 28.05
C SER A 70 7.06 -4.07 28.56
N ARG A 71 6.08 -3.18 28.40
CA ARG A 71 6.12 -1.78 28.80
C ARG A 71 5.92 -1.61 30.31
N LEU A 72 4.96 -2.32 30.89
CA LEU A 72 4.78 -2.37 32.35
C LEU A 72 6.01 -2.97 33.06
N ALA A 73 6.60 -4.02 32.48
CA ALA A 73 7.84 -4.62 32.98
C ALA A 73 9.03 -3.64 32.90
N SER A 74 9.19 -2.94 31.76
CA SER A 74 10.22 -1.91 31.55
C SER A 74 10.08 -0.73 32.51
N LEU A 75 8.87 -0.19 32.67
CA LEU A 75 8.60 0.90 33.60
C LEU A 75 8.84 0.47 35.06
N GLY A 76 8.46 -0.76 35.40
CA GLY A 76 8.78 -1.39 36.67
C GLY A 76 10.26 -1.71 36.88
N GLN A 77 11.12 -1.56 35.88
CA GLN A 77 12.59 -1.59 36.02
C GLN A 77 13.15 -0.18 36.26
N VAL A 78 12.67 0.82 35.52
CA VAL A 78 13.10 2.24 35.67
C VAL A 78 12.82 2.77 37.07
N ASP A 79 11.63 2.50 37.64
CA ASP A 79 11.29 2.93 39.02
C ASP A 79 12.20 2.30 40.09
N GLN A 80 12.72 1.08 39.89
CA GLN A 80 13.68 0.48 40.82
C GLN A 80 15.02 1.22 40.79
N VAL A 81 15.56 1.50 39.59
CA VAL A 81 16.84 2.18 39.41
C VAL A 81 16.82 3.57 40.07
N LEU A 82 15.70 4.28 39.94
CA LEU A 82 15.47 5.59 40.58
C LEU A 82 15.30 5.54 42.11
N ARG A 83 15.11 4.35 42.71
CA ARG A 83 14.96 4.15 44.17
C ARG A 83 16.22 3.58 44.84
N GLU A 84 17.06 2.85 44.11
CA GLU A 84 18.18 2.09 44.67
C GLU A 84 19.57 2.68 44.37
N GLY A 85 19.68 3.69 43.49
CA GLY A 85 20.98 4.24 43.05
C GLY A 85 21.32 5.65 43.58
N GLU A 86 22.52 5.82 44.14
CA GLU A 86 23.14 7.14 44.43
C GLU A 86 23.69 7.83 43.15
N LEU A 87 22.95 7.77 42.04
CA LEU A 87 23.36 8.30 40.73
C LEU A 87 22.26 9.16 40.12
N GLY A 88 22.57 10.45 39.90
CA GLY A 88 21.62 11.41 39.30
C GLY A 88 21.34 11.14 37.82
N LEU A 89 20.26 11.75 37.29
CA LEU A 89 19.69 11.47 35.96
C LEU A 89 20.72 11.47 34.81
N ALA A 90 21.79 12.28 34.89
CA ALA A 90 22.86 12.34 33.88
C ALA A 90 23.66 11.02 33.71
N ALA A 91 23.50 10.04 34.59
CA ALA A 91 24.12 8.71 34.46
C ALA A 91 23.30 7.71 33.62
N LEU A 92 22.05 8.04 33.27
CA LEU A 92 21.13 7.14 32.56
C LEU A 92 21.25 7.30 31.03
N GLY A 93 22.34 6.79 30.47
CA GLY A 93 22.55 6.69 29.03
C GLY A 93 21.50 5.81 28.33
N GLU A 94 21.23 6.12 27.07
CA GLU A 94 20.04 5.67 26.32
C GLU A 94 19.66 4.19 26.48
N TRP A 95 18.48 3.93 27.07
CA TRP A 95 17.87 2.61 27.11
C TRP A 95 16.69 2.50 26.12
N PRO A 96 16.68 1.50 25.21
CA PRO A 96 15.57 1.29 24.27
C PRO A 96 14.19 1.17 24.96
N ALA A 97 14.17 0.55 26.13
CA ALA A 97 12.98 0.41 26.97
C ALA A 97 12.36 1.76 27.39
N GLN A 98 13.19 2.79 27.62
CA GLN A 98 12.72 4.13 27.97
C GLN A 98 12.15 4.86 26.75
N ARG A 99 12.70 4.62 25.55
CA ARG A 99 12.12 5.13 24.29
C ARG A 99 10.73 4.52 24.06
N GLU A 100 10.56 3.20 24.18
CA GLU A 100 9.23 2.56 24.00
C GLU A 100 8.17 3.11 24.97
N VAL A 101 8.51 3.22 26.27
CA VAL A 101 7.61 3.78 27.30
C VAL A 101 7.26 5.24 26.99
N THR A 102 8.22 6.06 26.56
CA THR A 102 7.99 7.47 26.21
C THR A 102 7.05 7.59 25.00
N SER A 103 7.30 6.82 23.93
CA SER A 103 6.44 6.79 22.75
C SER A 103 5.03 6.25 23.05
N ALA A 104 4.88 5.31 23.98
CA ALA A 104 3.57 4.82 24.40
C ALA A 104 2.76 5.90 25.13
N LEU A 105 3.41 6.71 25.99
CA LEU A 105 2.78 7.85 26.67
C LEU A 105 2.39 8.94 25.67
N GLN A 106 3.31 9.34 24.78
CA GLN A 106 3.07 10.36 23.76
C GLN A 106 1.98 9.94 22.75
N GLY A 107 1.96 8.67 22.35
CA GLY A 107 0.95 8.11 21.44
C GLY A 107 -0.41 7.83 22.09
N GLY A 108 -0.59 8.14 23.38
CA GLY A 108 -1.83 7.85 24.12
C GLY A 108 -2.13 6.36 24.33
N ALA A 109 -1.17 5.48 23.98
CA ALA A 109 -1.23 4.03 24.14
C ALA A 109 -0.86 3.57 25.56
N LEU A 110 -0.40 4.50 26.41
CA LEU A 110 -0.16 4.32 27.83
C LEU A 110 -0.56 5.60 28.58
N ARG A 111 -0.98 5.49 29.85
CA ARG A 111 -1.38 6.63 30.69
C ARG A 111 -0.83 6.51 32.11
N ILE A 112 -0.25 7.61 32.59
CA ILE A 112 0.23 7.81 33.96
C ILE A 112 -0.38 9.10 34.49
N ASP A 113 -0.77 9.15 35.77
CA ASP A 113 -1.29 10.34 36.45
C ASP A 113 -0.19 11.15 37.16
N ASP A 114 -0.49 12.40 37.55
CA ASP A 114 0.43 13.30 38.26
C ASP A 114 0.91 12.73 39.62
N GLY A 115 0.26 11.67 40.12
CA GLY A 115 0.63 10.94 41.32
C GLY A 115 1.53 9.72 41.08
N GLY A 116 2.01 9.51 39.84
CA GLY A 116 2.87 8.38 39.48
C GLY A 116 2.14 7.03 39.44
N LYS A 117 0.83 7.03 39.18
CA LYS A 117 0.04 5.81 38.99
C LYS A 117 -0.22 5.55 37.52
N ILE A 118 -0.18 4.29 37.14
CA ILE A 118 -0.36 3.79 35.78
C ILE A 118 -1.71 3.09 35.64
N GLN A 119 -2.42 3.38 34.55
CA GLN A 119 -3.71 2.75 34.26
C GLN A 119 -3.49 1.36 33.63
N VAL A 120 -4.07 0.32 34.22
CA VAL A 120 -3.87 -1.09 33.87
C VAL A 120 -5.18 -1.89 33.82
N TRP A 121 -5.21 -2.92 32.99
CA TRP A 121 -6.11 -4.07 33.08
C TRP A 121 -5.39 -5.23 33.76
N ILE A 122 -5.97 -5.74 34.86
CA ILE A 122 -5.46 -6.88 35.63
C ILE A 122 -6.40 -8.07 35.38
N TYR A 123 -5.89 -9.15 34.78
CA TYR A 123 -6.63 -10.38 34.53
C TYR A 123 -6.54 -11.35 35.72
N THR A 124 -7.69 -11.80 36.22
CA THR A 124 -7.81 -12.56 37.48
C THR A 124 -9.11 -13.39 37.50
N PRO A 125 -9.14 -14.61 38.07
CA PRO A 125 -10.36 -15.37 38.29
C PRO A 125 -11.16 -14.87 39.52
N ASN A 126 -10.64 -13.89 40.28
CA ASN A 126 -11.35 -13.24 41.38
C ASN A 126 -11.21 -11.70 41.28
N PRO A 127 -11.95 -11.03 40.37
CA PRO A 127 -11.85 -9.59 40.17
C PRO A 127 -12.21 -8.77 41.40
N GLU A 128 -13.16 -9.21 42.21
CA GLU A 128 -13.62 -8.48 43.40
C GLU A 128 -12.55 -8.48 44.51
N GLY A 129 -12.00 -9.64 44.87
CA GLY A 129 -10.90 -9.71 45.84
C GLY A 129 -9.59 -9.08 45.33
N THR A 130 -9.35 -9.12 44.02
CA THR A 130 -8.21 -8.42 43.40
C THR A 130 -8.39 -6.89 43.48
N ALA A 131 -9.60 -6.39 43.26
CA ALA A 131 -9.92 -4.97 43.37
C ALA A 131 -9.77 -4.44 44.81
N GLU A 132 -10.19 -5.19 45.83
CA GLU A 132 -9.94 -4.86 47.24
C GLU A 132 -8.43 -4.75 47.52
N ARG A 133 -7.63 -5.71 47.05
CA ARG A 133 -6.17 -5.67 47.20
C ARG A 133 -5.57 -4.45 46.51
N VAL A 134 -6.01 -4.08 45.30
CA VAL A 134 -5.52 -2.87 44.60
C VAL A 134 -5.80 -1.60 45.40
N GLN A 135 -6.97 -1.49 46.05
CA GLN A 135 -7.28 -0.35 46.91
C GLN A 135 -6.41 -0.32 48.18
N ILE A 136 -6.14 -1.48 48.79
CA ILE A 136 -5.19 -1.61 49.92
C ILE A 136 -3.77 -1.20 49.50
N LEU A 137 -3.36 -1.47 48.27
CA LEU A 137 -2.08 -1.00 47.68
C LEU A 137 -2.10 0.49 47.25
N GLY A 138 -3.09 1.29 47.69
CA GLY A 138 -3.20 2.71 47.34
C GLY A 138 -3.57 2.98 45.88
N GLY A 139 -3.93 1.96 45.11
CA GLY A 139 -4.46 2.09 43.76
C GLY A 139 -5.93 2.54 43.73
N ARG A 140 -6.35 3.06 42.58
CA ARG A 140 -7.75 3.48 42.32
C ARG A 140 -8.38 2.55 41.30
N VAL A 141 -9.21 1.62 41.76
CA VAL A 141 -10.05 0.80 40.87
C VAL A 141 -11.11 1.67 40.21
N GLU A 142 -11.29 1.52 38.89
CA GLU A 142 -12.29 2.25 38.10
C GLU A 142 -13.45 1.37 37.68
N ARG A 143 -13.16 0.14 37.24
CA ARG A 143 -14.15 -0.84 36.75
C ARG A 143 -13.73 -2.24 37.15
N ILE A 144 -14.72 -3.08 37.42
CA ILE A 144 -14.58 -4.52 37.64
C ILE A 144 -15.49 -5.20 36.60
N SER A 145 -14.95 -6.18 35.89
CA SER A 145 -15.70 -7.03 34.95
C SER A 145 -15.62 -8.47 35.43
N THR A 146 -16.53 -8.83 36.35
CA THR A 146 -16.59 -10.15 36.98
C THR A 146 -16.79 -11.27 35.94
N GLU A 147 -17.54 -11.01 34.87
CA GLU A 147 -17.76 -11.94 33.74
C GLU A 147 -16.47 -12.25 32.96
N ARG A 148 -15.63 -11.23 32.69
CA ARG A 148 -14.42 -11.38 31.87
C ARG A 148 -13.14 -11.63 32.67
N GLY A 149 -13.22 -11.56 34.00
CA GLY A 149 -12.06 -11.72 34.87
C GLY A 149 -11.11 -10.51 34.84
N ILE A 150 -11.61 -9.28 34.68
CA ILE A 150 -10.76 -8.07 34.51
C ILE A 150 -11.05 -7.04 35.61
N VAL A 151 -9.99 -6.48 36.20
CA VAL A 151 -10.03 -5.25 37.02
C VAL A 151 -9.31 -4.14 36.26
N GLN A 152 -9.99 -3.04 35.96
CA GLN A 152 -9.36 -1.82 35.45
C GLN A 152 -9.07 -0.87 36.61
N ALA A 153 -7.81 -0.49 36.77
CA ALA A 153 -7.38 0.35 37.89
C ALA A 153 -6.16 1.21 37.57
N TRP A 154 -5.95 2.26 38.36
CA TRP A 154 -4.69 2.99 38.45
C TRP A 154 -3.86 2.41 39.60
N VAL A 155 -2.72 1.80 39.29
CA VAL A 155 -1.80 1.21 40.28
C VAL A 155 -0.56 2.11 40.38
N PRO A 156 -0.01 2.42 41.57
CA PRO A 156 1.25 3.18 41.63
C PRO A 156 2.39 2.35 41.00
N VAL A 157 3.20 2.95 40.11
CA VAL A 157 4.15 2.22 39.23
C VAL A 157 5.03 1.22 39.99
N ALA A 158 5.56 1.61 41.15
CA ALA A 158 6.41 0.76 42.01
C ALA A 158 5.76 -0.55 42.50
N TRP A 159 4.43 -0.64 42.47
CA TRP A 159 3.66 -1.76 43.02
C TRP A 159 3.28 -2.77 41.91
N LEU A 160 3.54 -2.47 40.63
CA LEU A 160 3.39 -3.43 39.51
C LEU A 160 4.13 -4.75 39.79
N ARG A 161 5.34 -4.66 40.39
CA ARG A 161 6.17 -5.81 40.79
C ARG A 161 5.55 -6.69 41.88
N GLU A 162 4.57 -6.17 42.61
CA GLU A 162 3.85 -6.91 43.66
C GLU A 162 2.50 -7.43 43.14
N VAL A 163 1.78 -6.65 42.32
CA VAL A 163 0.58 -7.12 41.62
C VAL A 163 0.89 -8.36 40.75
N ARG A 164 2.05 -8.40 40.07
CA ARG A 164 2.49 -9.58 39.30
C ARG A 164 2.79 -10.84 40.13
N ARG A 165 2.87 -10.73 41.46
CA ARG A 165 3.17 -11.85 42.38
C ARG A 165 1.93 -12.46 43.01
N TRP A 166 0.77 -11.83 42.84
CA TRP A 166 -0.49 -12.33 43.39
C TRP A 166 -0.89 -13.64 42.70
N PRO A 167 -1.13 -14.75 43.45
CA PRO A 167 -1.42 -16.06 42.85
C PRO A 167 -2.67 -16.10 41.96
N GLU A 168 -3.59 -15.15 42.12
CA GLU A 168 -4.76 -14.99 41.27
C GLU A 168 -4.52 -14.17 39.99
N VAL A 169 -3.46 -13.36 39.91
CA VAL A 169 -3.21 -12.52 38.73
C VAL A 169 -2.55 -13.36 37.62
N LYS A 170 -3.23 -13.42 36.48
CA LYS A 170 -2.80 -14.16 35.29
C LYS A 170 -1.94 -13.31 34.36
N TYR A 171 -2.33 -12.04 34.19
CA TYR A 171 -1.68 -11.08 33.30
C TYR A 171 -2.06 -9.65 33.68
N VAL A 172 -1.23 -8.67 33.33
CA VAL A 172 -1.47 -7.23 33.50
C VAL A 172 -0.95 -6.50 32.28
N GLU A 173 -1.79 -5.65 31.69
CA GLU A 173 -1.45 -4.85 30.51
C GLU A 173 -2.07 -3.44 30.59
N GLU A 174 -1.69 -2.58 29.65
CA GLU A 174 -2.33 -1.31 29.37
C GLU A 174 -3.77 -1.51 28.82
N PRO A 175 -4.79 -0.77 29.30
CA PRO A 175 -6.12 -0.79 28.70
C PRO A 175 -6.07 -0.36 27.23
N PRO A 176 -6.82 -1.00 26.31
CA PRO A 176 -6.98 -0.48 24.96
C PRO A 176 -7.74 0.85 24.99
N TYR A 177 -7.09 1.92 24.55
CA TYR A 177 -7.66 3.27 24.53
C TYR A 177 -8.42 3.56 23.23
N PRO A 178 -9.55 4.29 23.28
CA PRO A 178 -10.29 4.68 22.09
C PRO A 178 -9.62 5.86 21.35
N HIS A 179 -9.64 5.81 20.02
CA HIS A 179 -9.26 6.90 19.13
C HIS A 179 -10.48 7.73 18.70
N VAL A 180 -10.28 8.97 18.26
CA VAL A 180 -11.32 9.89 17.77
C VAL A 180 -11.28 10.00 16.24
N GLN A 181 -12.43 10.31 15.63
CA GLN A 181 -12.69 10.01 14.22
C GLN A 181 -12.25 11.12 13.24
N GLN A 182 -11.16 10.85 12.52
CA GLN A 182 -11.18 10.93 11.05
C GLN A 182 -11.25 9.48 10.51
N GLY A 183 -10.88 9.22 9.25
CA GLY A 183 -10.81 7.86 8.68
C GLY A 183 -10.11 6.88 9.63
N THR A 184 -10.74 5.74 9.89
CA THR A 184 -10.32 4.82 10.95
C THR A 184 -9.22 3.86 10.51
N ILE A 185 -8.98 3.73 9.20
CA ILE A 185 -8.06 2.75 8.62
C ILE A 185 -7.05 3.47 7.73
N ILE A 186 -6.00 4.02 8.35
CA ILE A 186 -4.83 4.54 7.64
C ILE A 186 -3.96 3.37 7.17
N SER A 187 -3.58 3.37 5.90
CA SER A 187 -2.59 2.49 5.28
C SER A 187 -1.24 2.49 6.04
N GLU A 188 -0.68 1.31 6.31
CA GLU A 188 0.68 1.21 6.83
C GLU A 188 1.75 1.84 5.88
N GLY A 189 1.46 1.92 4.58
CA GLY A 189 2.36 2.49 3.58
C GLY A 189 2.66 3.97 3.77
N ASP A 190 1.71 4.76 4.29
CA ASP A 190 1.86 6.18 4.63
C ASP A 190 3.04 6.44 5.58
N PHE A 191 3.33 5.47 6.45
CA PHE A 191 4.45 5.50 7.40
C PHE A 191 5.74 5.02 6.73
N VAL A 192 5.68 3.93 5.95
CA VAL A 192 6.85 3.29 5.33
C VAL A 192 7.50 4.17 4.26
N ILE A 193 6.70 4.81 3.39
CA ILE A 193 7.19 5.75 2.37
C ILE A 193 7.37 7.17 2.92
N ARG A 194 7.16 7.38 4.23
CA ARG A 194 7.27 8.66 4.96
C ARG A 194 6.31 9.78 4.48
N ALA A 195 5.25 9.45 3.74
CA ALA A 195 4.25 10.44 3.30
C ALA A 195 3.56 11.13 4.49
N ARG A 196 3.32 10.41 5.59
CA ARG A 196 2.85 10.96 6.87
C ARG A 196 3.75 12.07 7.41
N ASP A 197 5.06 11.88 7.28
CA ASP A 197 6.07 12.74 7.87
C ASP A 197 6.27 13.97 7.00
N LEU A 198 6.27 13.82 5.67
CA LEU A 198 6.20 14.94 4.73
C LEU A 198 5.06 15.91 5.09
N ARG A 199 3.85 15.38 5.29
CA ARG A 199 2.67 16.20 5.62
C ARG A 199 2.77 16.91 6.96
N ARG A 200 3.43 16.30 7.94
CA ARG A 200 3.72 16.94 9.25
C ARG A 200 4.72 18.08 9.12
N ILE A 201 5.77 17.89 8.31
CA ILE A 201 6.86 18.86 8.13
C ILE A 201 6.40 20.09 7.34
N VAL A 202 5.58 19.94 6.28
CA VAL A 202 5.21 21.06 5.38
C VAL A 202 3.70 21.33 5.20
N GLY A 203 2.80 20.58 5.85
CA GLY A 203 1.35 20.84 5.83
C GLY A 203 0.59 20.44 4.55
N LEU A 204 1.26 19.79 3.59
CA LEU A 204 0.65 19.35 2.33
C LEU A 204 -0.48 18.32 2.53
N ALA A 205 -1.44 18.30 1.62
CA ALA A 205 -2.59 17.40 1.61
C ALA A 205 -3.10 16.98 0.21
N GLY A 206 -2.46 17.42 -0.88
CA GLY A 206 -2.88 17.19 -2.27
C GLY A 206 -3.76 18.28 -2.86
N ARG A 207 -3.80 19.47 -2.24
CA ARG A 207 -4.78 20.52 -2.54
C ARG A 207 -4.66 21.00 -3.98
N GLY A 208 -5.81 21.04 -4.67
CA GLY A 208 -5.89 21.48 -6.07
C GLY A 208 -5.37 20.48 -7.09
N VAL A 209 -4.96 19.28 -6.67
CA VAL A 209 -4.56 18.18 -7.56
C VAL A 209 -5.70 17.20 -7.75
N ARG A 210 -5.94 16.79 -9.00
CA ARG A 210 -6.93 15.77 -9.36
C ARG A 210 -6.24 14.44 -9.63
N VAL A 211 -6.71 13.37 -8.98
CA VAL A 211 -6.16 12.02 -9.13
C VAL A 211 -7.23 11.05 -9.62
N GLY A 212 -7.00 10.47 -10.79
CA GLY A 212 -7.89 9.48 -11.42
C GLY A 212 -7.42 8.04 -11.18
N VAL A 213 -8.35 7.17 -10.81
CA VAL A 213 -8.12 5.71 -10.69
C VAL A 213 -8.82 4.96 -11.81
N ILE A 214 -8.18 3.95 -12.40
CA ILE A 214 -8.82 2.95 -13.28
C ILE A 214 -8.61 1.57 -12.64
N SER A 215 -9.70 0.85 -12.37
CA SER A 215 -9.69 -0.48 -11.72
C SER A 215 -11.03 -1.19 -11.97
N ASP A 216 -11.30 -2.31 -11.27
CA ASP A 216 -12.45 -3.19 -11.46
C ASP A 216 -13.83 -2.55 -11.12
N GLY A 217 -13.82 -1.49 -10.31
CA GLY A 217 -14.97 -0.67 -9.98
C GLY A 217 -14.89 -0.01 -8.60
N VAL A 218 -16.00 0.61 -8.19
CA VAL A 218 -16.13 1.32 -6.91
C VAL A 218 -17.33 0.86 -6.09
N ARG A 219 -17.70 -0.43 -6.17
CA ARG A 219 -18.67 -1.02 -5.24
C ARG A 219 -18.17 -0.82 -3.81
N GLY A 220 -18.99 -0.17 -2.98
CA GLY A 220 -18.62 0.18 -1.62
C GLY A 220 -18.28 1.65 -1.40
N LEU A 221 -18.09 2.45 -2.45
CA LEU A 221 -17.81 3.89 -2.35
C LEU A 221 -18.73 4.62 -1.36
N ALA A 222 -20.05 4.43 -1.48
CA ALA A 222 -21.02 5.05 -0.57
C ALA A 222 -20.92 4.57 0.90
N LEU A 223 -20.41 3.35 1.14
CA LEU A 223 -20.15 2.83 2.49
C LEU A 223 -18.87 3.45 3.06
N SER A 224 -17.80 3.51 2.26
CA SER A 224 -16.53 4.17 2.59
C SER A 224 -16.74 5.64 2.93
N GLN A 225 -17.47 6.37 2.08
CA GLN A 225 -17.92 7.74 2.33
C GLN A 225 -18.75 7.88 3.61
N SER A 226 -19.70 6.97 3.87
CA SER A 226 -20.51 7.00 5.10
C SER A 226 -19.73 6.74 6.39
N ARG A 227 -18.49 6.22 6.28
CA ARG A 227 -17.56 5.99 7.38
C ARG A 227 -16.54 7.13 7.55
N GLY A 228 -16.38 7.99 6.54
CA GLY A 228 -15.35 9.02 6.49
C GLY A 228 -13.97 8.51 6.03
N GLU A 229 -13.92 7.37 5.33
CA GLU A 229 -12.68 6.84 4.72
C GLU A 229 -12.49 7.36 3.27
N LEU A 230 -13.52 7.98 2.66
CA LEU A 230 -13.44 8.65 1.36
C LEU A 230 -14.28 9.95 1.29
N PRO A 231 -13.86 10.94 0.48
CA PRO A 231 -14.65 12.12 0.12
C PRO A 231 -15.56 11.81 -1.09
N SER A 232 -16.16 12.85 -1.68
CA SER A 232 -16.80 12.73 -3.00
C SER A 232 -15.78 12.30 -4.07
N VAL A 233 -16.14 11.33 -4.90
CA VAL A 233 -15.35 10.83 -6.03
C VAL A 233 -16.16 11.03 -7.32
N ASN A 234 -15.56 11.60 -8.37
CA ASN A 234 -16.21 11.70 -9.68
C ASN A 234 -16.00 10.41 -10.49
N TYR A 235 -17.02 9.56 -10.52
CA TYR A 235 -17.07 8.32 -11.31
C TYR A 235 -18.04 8.40 -12.50
N LEU A 236 -18.60 9.58 -12.78
CA LEU A 236 -19.65 9.75 -13.79
C LEU A 236 -19.09 10.23 -15.13
N ASP A 237 -18.23 11.24 -15.12
CA ASP A 237 -17.77 11.91 -16.35
C ASP A 237 -16.86 11.02 -17.22
N CYS A 238 -16.14 10.08 -16.61
CA CYS A 238 -15.34 9.07 -17.30
C CYS A 238 -15.89 7.64 -17.17
N ASN A 239 -17.22 7.50 -17.12
CA ASN A 239 -17.90 6.25 -17.42
C ASN A 239 -18.03 6.09 -18.94
N VAL A 240 -17.10 5.37 -19.56
CA VAL A 240 -16.99 5.31 -21.03
C VAL A 240 -17.81 4.18 -21.68
N VAL A 241 -18.47 3.33 -20.88
CA VAL A 241 -19.28 2.19 -21.37
C VAL A 241 -20.76 2.46 -21.11
N PRO A 242 -21.56 2.86 -22.12
CA PRO A 242 -22.93 3.32 -21.91
C PRO A 242 -23.84 2.31 -21.21
N GLY A 243 -24.43 2.73 -20.08
CA GLY A 243 -25.38 1.94 -19.31
C GLY A 243 -24.78 1.05 -18.21
N THR A 244 -23.46 1.06 -18.01
CA THR A 244 -22.82 0.41 -16.86
C THR A 244 -22.77 1.35 -15.64
N ASP A 245 -22.52 0.79 -14.46
CA ASP A 245 -22.52 1.49 -13.17
C ASP A 245 -21.34 0.97 -12.31
N PRO A 246 -20.27 1.77 -12.14
CA PRO A 246 -19.08 1.33 -11.41
C PRO A 246 -19.34 1.10 -9.92
N THR A 247 -20.45 1.60 -9.36
CA THR A 247 -20.82 1.33 -7.96
C THR A 247 -21.33 -0.10 -7.73
N ARG A 248 -21.44 -0.91 -8.81
CA ARG A 248 -21.90 -2.30 -8.78
C ARG A 248 -20.83 -3.30 -9.19
N THR A 249 -19.86 -2.88 -10.01
CA THR A 249 -18.71 -3.72 -10.38
C THR A 249 -17.58 -3.57 -9.36
N GLY A 250 -16.75 -4.60 -9.28
CA GLY A 250 -15.50 -4.56 -8.55
C GLY A 250 -15.55 -4.23 -7.07
N ALA A 251 -14.43 -3.78 -6.51
CA ALA A 251 -14.28 -3.02 -5.26
C ALA A 251 -12.80 -2.57 -5.04
N GLU A 252 -11.85 -3.07 -5.84
CA GLU A 252 -10.42 -2.79 -5.74
C GLU A 252 -10.14 -1.29 -5.99
N GLY A 253 -10.86 -0.67 -6.93
CA GLY A 253 -10.81 0.77 -7.16
C GLY A 253 -11.24 1.61 -5.94
N THR A 254 -12.15 1.13 -5.08
CA THR A 254 -12.45 1.82 -3.79
C THR A 254 -11.27 1.71 -2.82
N ALA A 255 -10.60 0.56 -2.76
CA ALA A 255 -9.41 0.37 -1.93
C ALA A 255 -8.20 1.18 -2.41
N MET A 256 -8.01 1.33 -3.73
CA MET A 256 -6.99 2.22 -4.31
C MET A 256 -7.27 3.69 -3.99
N LEU A 257 -8.53 4.12 -4.13
CA LEU A 257 -8.96 5.49 -3.77
C LEU A 257 -8.74 5.78 -2.28
N GLU A 258 -9.00 4.81 -1.39
CA GLU A 258 -8.74 4.94 0.05
C GLU A 258 -7.24 5.18 0.32
N ILE A 259 -6.34 4.43 -0.33
CA ILE A 259 -4.88 4.65 -0.22
C ILE A 259 -4.46 6.04 -0.72
N ILE A 260 -5.06 6.54 -1.81
CA ILE A 260 -4.75 7.89 -2.31
C ILE A 260 -5.24 8.95 -1.32
N HIS A 261 -6.43 8.78 -0.74
CA HIS A 261 -6.99 9.72 0.25
C HIS A 261 -6.19 9.71 1.57
N ASP A 262 -5.75 8.54 2.03
CA ASP A 262 -4.89 8.39 3.21
C ASP A 262 -3.63 9.23 3.11
N LEU A 263 -3.04 9.32 1.92
CA LEU A 263 -1.82 10.09 1.63
C LEU A 263 -2.12 11.54 1.25
N ALA A 264 -3.14 11.78 0.42
CA ALA A 264 -3.49 13.08 -0.14
C ALA A 264 -4.99 13.41 0.14
N PRO A 265 -5.35 13.75 1.39
CA PRO A 265 -6.74 13.84 1.83
C PRO A 265 -7.52 15.02 1.26
N GLU A 266 -6.87 16.00 0.65
CA GLU A 266 -7.49 17.16 -0.02
C GLU A 266 -7.28 17.15 -1.55
N ALA A 267 -6.82 16.03 -2.12
CA ALA A 267 -6.86 15.80 -3.56
C ALA A 267 -8.30 15.52 -4.05
N GLU A 268 -8.64 16.00 -5.24
CA GLU A 268 -9.93 15.71 -5.86
C GLU A 268 -9.88 14.35 -6.57
N LEU A 269 -10.75 13.43 -6.16
CA LEU A 269 -10.69 12.04 -6.59
C LEU A 269 -11.63 11.73 -7.75
N TRP A 270 -11.11 11.03 -8.76
CA TRP A 270 -11.78 10.67 -9.99
C TRP A 270 -11.68 9.16 -10.26
N PHE A 271 -12.63 8.59 -11.01
CA PHE A 271 -12.62 7.18 -11.40
C PHE A 271 -13.00 7.00 -12.88
N GLY A 272 -12.13 6.34 -13.64
CA GLY A 272 -12.36 5.97 -15.04
C GLY A 272 -12.94 4.57 -15.15
N HIS A 273 -14.21 4.46 -15.57
CA HIS A 273 -14.90 3.18 -15.67
C HIS A 273 -14.99 2.67 -17.10
N PHE A 274 -14.22 1.60 -17.39
CA PHE A 274 -14.24 0.85 -18.65
C PHE A 274 -14.96 -0.51 -18.56
N ALA A 275 -15.72 -0.74 -17.47
CA ALA A 275 -16.52 -1.95 -17.22
C ALA A 275 -15.77 -3.30 -17.26
N MET A 276 -14.45 -3.31 -17.09
CA MET A 276 -13.59 -4.49 -17.36
C MET A 276 -13.79 -5.05 -18.78
N GLY A 277 -14.01 -4.14 -19.74
CA GLY A 277 -14.27 -4.43 -21.15
C GLY A 277 -13.01 -4.71 -21.96
N THR A 278 -12.91 -4.11 -23.14
CA THR A 278 -11.82 -4.33 -24.09
C THR A 278 -10.65 -3.36 -23.88
N PRO A 279 -9.47 -3.64 -24.50
CA PRO A 279 -8.39 -2.67 -24.62
C PRO A 279 -8.80 -1.28 -25.16
N LEU A 280 -9.85 -1.20 -25.99
CA LEU A 280 -10.35 0.06 -26.53
C LEU A 280 -11.19 0.84 -25.51
N ASP A 281 -11.98 0.13 -24.68
CA ASP A 281 -12.73 0.75 -23.58
C ASP A 281 -11.76 1.28 -22.51
N PHE A 282 -10.69 0.53 -22.22
CA PHE A 282 -9.61 0.99 -21.32
C PHE A 282 -8.91 2.24 -21.86
N ASN A 283 -8.51 2.24 -23.14
CA ASN A 283 -7.93 3.41 -23.79
C ASN A 283 -8.87 4.62 -23.75
N ALA A 284 -10.18 4.43 -23.91
CA ALA A 284 -11.16 5.50 -23.78
C ALA A 284 -11.21 6.07 -22.34
N ALA A 285 -11.13 5.22 -21.31
CA ALA A 285 -11.09 5.67 -19.92
C ALA A 285 -9.78 6.41 -19.58
N VAL A 286 -8.63 5.91 -20.05
CA VAL A 286 -7.32 6.58 -19.97
C VAL A 286 -7.38 7.97 -20.61
N ASN A 287 -7.89 8.07 -21.83
CA ASN A 287 -7.94 9.34 -22.55
C ASN A 287 -8.94 10.32 -21.91
N CYS A 288 -10.08 9.83 -21.43
CA CYS A 288 -11.04 10.66 -20.69
C CYS A 288 -10.45 11.24 -19.40
N LEU A 289 -9.73 10.43 -18.61
CA LEU A 289 -9.07 10.95 -17.41
C LEU A 289 -7.92 11.91 -17.79
N ALA A 290 -7.12 11.61 -18.82
CA ALA A 290 -5.95 12.41 -19.17
C ALA A 290 -6.31 13.84 -19.61
N GLU A 291 -7.49 14.05 -20.20
CA GLU A 291 -8.07 15.38 -20.48
C GLU A 291 -8.51 16.15 -19.21
N ARG A 292 -8.66 15.48 -18.06
CA ARG A 292 -9.43 15.97 -16.89
C ARG A 292 -8.69 15.95 -15.55
N VAL A 293 -7.63 15.16 -15.39
CA VAL A 293 -6.90 14.98 -14.12
C VAL A 293 -5.39 15.18 -14.29
N ASP A 294 -4.72 15.46 -13.17
CA ASP A 294 -3.29 15.79 -13.13
C ASP A 294 -2.42 14.54 -12.89
N ILE A 295 -2.99 13.49 -12.26
CA ILE A 295 -2.36 12.18 -12.06
C ILE A 295 -3.37 11.08 -12.40
N ILE A 296 -2.92 10.02 -13.09
CA ILE A 296 -3.68 8.75 -13.24
C ILE A 296 -2.91 7.61 -12.57
N VAL A 297 -3.64 6.68 -11.96
CA VAL A 297 -3.13 5.36 -11.58
C VAL A 297 -4.08 4.23 -12.00
N ASP A 298 -3.53 3.12 -12.50
CA ASP A 298 -4.28 1.88 -12.76
C ASP A 298 -3.60 0.61 -12.20
N ASP A 299 -4.37 -0.48 -12.16
CA ASP A 299 -3.95 -1.83 -11.77
C ASP A 299 -4.09 -2.87 -12.91
N ILE A 300 -4.35 -2.43 -14.13
CA ILE A 300 -4.86 -3.27 -15.22
C ILE A 300 -3.73 -3.89 -16.06
N SER A 301 -3.40 -5.14 -15.74
CA SER A 301 -2.48 -5.97 -16.52
C SER A 301 -3.14 -6.53 -17.80
N TRP A 302 -2.55 -6.26 -18.97
CA TRP A 302 -3.00 -6.80 -20.26
C TRP A 302 -2.04 -7.90 -20.78
N ILE A 303 -2.60 -9.00 -21.30
CA ILE A 303 -1.87 -10.20 -21.72
C ILE A 303 -2.22 -10.50 -23.20
N ASN A 304 -1.20 -10.81 -24.01
CA ASN A 304 -1.29 -11.07 -25.46
C ASN A 304 -1.91 -9.90 -26.27
N VAL A 305 -1.76 -8.66 -25.80
CA VAL A 305 -2.22 -7.42 -26.49
C VAL A 305 -1.07 -6.77 -27.28
N GLY A 306 0.18 -7.16 -27.03
CA GLY A 306 1.37 -6.83 -27.80
C GLY A 306 2.63 -7.51 -27.22
N PRO A 307 3.80 -7.38 -27.86
CA PRO A 307 4.98 -8.23 -27.59
C PRO A 307 5.78 -7.92 -26.31
N TYR A 308 5.14 -7.32 -25.30
CA TYR A 308 5.70 -6.92 -23.98
C TYR A 308 6.90 -5.96 -24.04
N ASP A 309 6.94 -5.12 -25.08
CA ASP A 309 7.98 -4.12 -25.36
C ASP A 309 7.44 -2.68 -25.30
N GLY A 310 6.22 -2.47 -24.80
CA GLY A 310 5.57 -1.16 -24.77
C GLY A 310 5.04 -0.66 -26.11
N THR A 311 5.04 -1.47 -27.18
CA THR A 311 4.40 -1.15 -28.47
C THR A 311 2.94 -1.61 -28.57
N SER A 312 2.41 -2.28 -27.54
CA SER A 312 1.01 -2.71 -27.51
C SER A 312 0.03 -1.53 -27.61
N LEU A 313 -1.19 -1.79 -28.08
CA LEU A 313 -2.18 -0.74 -28.33
C LEU A 313 -2.67 -0.02 -27.05
N VAL A 314 -2.50 -0.62 -25.87
CA VAL A 314 -2.75 0.03 -24.58
C VAL A 314 -1.53 0.85 -24.13
N SER A 315 -0.35 0.24 -24.18
CA SER A 315 0.92 0.85 -23.76
C SER A 315 1.26 2.12 -24.55
N VAL A 316 0.99 2.10 -25.86
CA VAL A 316 1.17 3.27 -26.75
C VAL A 316 0.11 4.33 -26.48
N ASN A 317 -1.15 3.96 -26.25
CA ASN A 317 -2.19 4.93 -25.92
C ASN A 317 -1.89 5.64 -24.60
N THR A 318 -1.51 4.92 -23.56
CA THR A 318 -1.12 5.49 -22.26
C THR A 318 0.08 6.43 -22.37
N ALA A 319 1.12 6.02 -23.12
CA ALA A 319 2.29 6.87 -23.37
C ALA A 319 1.94 8.16 -24.15
N LEU A 320 1.02 8.08 -25.13
CA LEU A 320 0.53 9.25 -25.87
C LEU A 320 -0.38 10.14 -25.02
N ALA A 321 -1.23 9.56 -24.17
CA ALA A 321 -2.11 10.30 -23.27
C ALA A 321 -1.32 11.12 -22.23
N LEU A 322 -0.20 10.59 -21.74
CA LEU A 322 0.71 11.30 -20.84
C LEU A 322 1.52 12.40 -21.53
N ASN A 323 1.89 12.23 -22.81
CA ASN A 323 2.73 13.19 -23.54
C ASN A 323 1.97 14.09 -24.52
N SER A 324 0.64 14.07 -24.49
CA SER A 324 -0.21 15.04 -25.19
C SER A 324 -0.11 16.40 -24.51
N SER A 325 0.40 17.43 -25.22
CA SER A 325 0.49 18.80 -24.69
C SER A 325 -0.87 19.46 -24.44
N GLY A 326 -1.97 18.90 -24.95
CA GLY A 326 -3.34 19.33 -24.61
C GLY A 326 -3.80 18.87 -23.23
N ASN A 327 -3.13 17.90 -22.60
CA ASN A 327 -3.59 17.23 -21.39
C ASN A 327 -3.01 17.89 -20.12
N PRO A 328 -3.79 18.06 -19.04
CA PRO A 328 -3.27 18.47 -17.73
C PRO A 328 -2.37 17.42 -17.06
N LEU A 329 -2.30 16.20 -17.58
CA LEU A 329 -1.59 15.09 -16.93
C LEU A 329 -0.09 15.38 -16.70
N ARG A 330 0.38 15.08 -15.47
CA ARG A 330 1.77 15.24 -15.01
C ARG A 330 2.41 13.94 -14.57
N ALA A 331 1.62 12.93 -14.17
CA ALA A 331 2.11 11.59 -13.94
C ALA A 331 1.08 10.52 -14.35
N TYR A 332 1.59 9.36 -14.80
CA TYR A 332 0.81 8.16 -14.99
C TYR A 332 1.53 7.00 -14.31
N MET A 333 0.83 6.33 -13.38
CA MET A 333 1.30 5.14 -12.69
C MET A 333 0.47 3.91 -13.09
N THR A 334 1.10 2.74 -13.14
CA THR A 334 0.41 1.46 -13.32
C THR A 334 1.04 0.41 -12.41
N ALA A 335 0.26 -0.56 -11.94
CA ALA A 335 0.79 -1.72 -11.26
C ALA A 335 1.69 -2.54 -12.22
N VAL A 336 2.88 -2.98 -11.79
CA VAL A 336 3.75 -3.83 -12.65
C VAL A 336 3.23 -5.28 -12.82
N GLY A 337 2.05 -5.59 -12.26
CA GLY A 337 1.41 -6.90 -12.29
C GLY A 337 1.84 -7.81 -11.13
N ASN A 338 1.04 -8.83 -10.86
CA ASN A 338 1.26 -9.83 -9.80
C ASN A 338 1.51 -11.22 -10.42
N LEU A 339 2.47 -11.29 -11.34
CA LEU A 339 2.60 -12.40 -12.31
C LEU A 339 3.92 -13.18 -12.20
N ALA A 340 4.84 -12.81 -11.31
CA ALA A 340 6.20 -13.36 -11.27
C ALA A 340 6.31 -14.87 -10.95
N ARG A 341 5.25 -15.50 -10.43
CA ARG A 341 5.19 -16.96 -10.21
C ARG A 341 4.06 -17.63 -11.01
N SER A 342 3.48 -16.89 -11.94
CA SER A 342 2.49 -17.33 -12.93
C SER A 342 2.86 -16.85 -14.35
N HIS A 343 4.17 -16.77 -14.62
CA HIS A 343 4.80 -16.40 -15.88
C HIS A 343 5.86 -17.46 -16.24
N TYR A 344 6.12 -17.73 -17.51
CA TYR A 344 7.21 -18.57 -18.00
C TYR A 344 7.76 -18.00 -19.31
N GLN A 345 9.08 -17.79 -19.38
CA GLN A 345 9.80 -17.32 -20.57
C GLN A 345 11.07 -18.15 -20.79
N GLU A 346 11.02 -19.05 -21.78
CA GLU A 346 12.18 -19.76 -22.32
C GLU A 346 11.97 -20.10 -23.80
N LYS A 347 13.04 -20.57 -24.46
CA LYS A 347 13.00 -21.00 -25.86
C LYS A 347 12.44 -22.40 -26.04
N PHE A 348 11.76 -22.62 -27.15
CA PHE A 348 11.30 -23.94 -27.57
C PHE A 348 12.46 -24.94 -27.67
N SER A 349 12.59 -25.79 -26.65
CA SER A 349 13.34 -27.05 -26.70
C SER A 349 12.39 -28.20 -27.02
N SER A 350 12.82 -29.19 -27.81
CA SER A 350 11.99 -30.35 -28.18
C SER A 350 12.12 -31.49 -27.17
N CYS A 351 11.00 -31.92 -26.61
CA CYS A 351 10.90 -33.08 -25.75
C CYS A 351 10.89 -34.37 -26.60
N GLY A 352 12.08 -34.86 -26.94
CA GLY A 352 12.23 -36.00 -27.84
C GLY A 352 11.90 -35.64 -29.30
N SER A 353 11.32 -36.59 -30.03
CA SER A 353 11.13 -36.53 -31.49
C SER A 353 9.77 -36.00 -31.95
N GLU A 354 8.83 -35.71 -31.05
CA GLU A 354 7.42 -35.43 -31.39
C GLU A 354 7.09 -33.93 -31.51
N GLY A 355 8.08 -33.04 -31.42
CA GLY A 355 7.87 -31.60 -31.56
C GLY A 355 7.18 -30.93 -30.35
N VAL A 356 7.05 -31.65 -29.24
CA VAL A 356 6.49 -31.15 -27.97
C VAL A 356 7.51 -30.26 -27.25
N HIS A 357 7.08 -29.19 -26.57
CA HIS A 357 7.99 -28.37 -25.78
C HIS A 357 8.47 -29.08 -24.50
N GLN A 358 9.79 -29.09 -24.29
CA GLN A 358 10.41 -29.50 -23.02
C GLN A 358 10.53 -28.31 -22.06
N PHE A 359 9.79 -28.37 -20.95
CA PHE A 359 9.95 -27.48 -19.81
C PHE A 359 11.10 -27.96 -18.91
N THR A 360 11.95 -27.06 -18.42
CA THR A 360 13.13 -27.38 -17.60
C THR A 360 13.58 -26.16 -16.80
N ALA A 361 14.15 -26.36 -15.60
CA ALA A 361 14.74 -25.29 -14.81
C ALA A 361 15.98 -24.67 -15.49
N THR A 362 16.16 -23.36 -15.32
CA THR A 362 17.32 -22.61 -15.84
C THR A 362 17.87 -21.66 -14.78
N ALA A 363 18.80 -20.77 -15.14
CA ALA A 363 19.23 -19.68 -14.26
C ALA A 363 18.13 -18.61 -14.03
N ARG A 364 17.07 -18.58 -14.85
CA ARG A 364 15.90 -17.68 -14.72
C ARG A 364 14.64 -18.41 -14.28
N THR A 365 14.51 -19.68 -14.66
CA THR A 365 13.28 -20.46 -14.57
C THR A 365 13.35 -21.48 -13.42
N VAL A 366 12.42 -21.37 -12.50
CA VAL A 366 12.26 -22.24 -11.32
C VAL A 366 11.53 -23.52 -11.71
N ASP A 367 11.98 -24.66 -11.20
CA ASP A 367 11.20 -25.90 -11.08
C ASP A 367 10.76 -26.01 -9.61
N ARG A 368 9.48 -25.72 -9.34
CA ARG A 368 8.96 -25.52 -7.99
C ARG A 368 9.00 -26.78 -7.14
N ASP A 369 8.56 -27.90 -7.72
CA ASP A 369 8.37 -29.18 -7.03
C ASP A 369 9.54 -30.15 -7.28
N GLY A 370 10.51 -29.76 -8.12
CA GLY A 370 11.76 -30.49 -8.36
C GLY A 370 11.61 -31.71 -9.27
N ILE A 371 10.68 -31.66 -10.23
CA ILE A 371 10.33 -32.81 -11.08
C ILE A 371 11.34 -33.09 -12.20
N GLY A 372 12.22 -32.14 -12.50
CA GLY A 372 13.22 -32.25 -13.57
C GLY A 372 12.63 -32.05 -14.98
N PRO A 373 13.43 -32.23 -16.04
CA PRO A 373 13.00 -31.98 -17.43
C PRO A 373 11.74 -32.76 -17.83
N SER A 374 10.70 -32.04 -18.26
CA SER A 374 9.36 -32.59 -18.53
C SER A 374 8.83 -32.15 -19.91
N CYS A 375 7.98 -32.97 -20.54
CA CYS A 375 7.27 -32.60 -21.77
C CYS A 375 5.96 -31.82 -21.52
N SER A 376 5.64 -31.54 -20.26
CA SER A 376 4.51 -30.71 -19.84
C SER A 376 4.83 -29.91 -18.58
N ASN A 377 4.06 -28.84 -18.35
CA ASN A 377 4.13 -28.03 -17.13
C ASN A 377 2.87 -28.30 -16.26
N PRO A 378 3.00 -29.01 -15.12
CA PRO A 378 1.89 -29.21 -14.19
C PRO A 378 1.48 -27.89 -13.52
N ILE A 379 0.18 -27.58 -13.54
CA ILE A 379 -0.41 -26.37 -12.99
C ILE A 379 -1.41 -26.76 -11.90
N LEU A 380 -1.23 -26.22 -10.70
CA LEU A 380 -2.19 -26.35 -9.61
C LEU A 380 -3.32 -25.31 -9.78
N VAL A 381 -4.57 -25.76 -9.88
CA VAL A 381 -5.76 -24.90 -10.03
C VAL A 381 -6.67 -25.11 -8.82
N ALA A 382 -7.00 -24.02 -8.14
CA ALA A 382 -7.83 -24.04 -6.93
C ALA A 382 -9.30 -24.47 -7.21
N PRO A 383 -10.07 -24.91 -6.18
CA PRO A 383 -11.49 -25.23 -6.33
C PRO A 383 -12.29 -24.07 -6.93
N ARG A 384 -13.27 -24.37 -7.80
CA ARG A 384 -14.16 -23.39 -8.44
C ARG A 384 -13.45 -22.27 -9.24
N THR A 385 -12.16 -22.42 -9.54
CA THR A 385 -11.34 -21.42 -10.25
C THR A 385 -11.28 -21.68 -11.75
N THR A 386 -11.28 -20.60 -12.54
CA THR A 386 -11.02 -20.66 -13.99
C THR A 386 -9.55 -20.37 -14.25
N LEU A 387 -8.83 -21.35 -14.78
CA LEU A 387 -7.51 -21.17 -15.37
C LEU A 387 -7.67 -20.55 -16.77
N LYS A 388 -6.86 -19.53 -17.05
CA LYS A 388 -6.57 -19.07 -18.41
C LYS A 388 -5.07 -19.20 -18.63
N VAL A 389 -4.66 -19.91 -19.68
CA VAL A 389 -3.26 -19.93 -20.13
C VAL A 389 -3.19 -19.11 -21.41
N PHE A 390 -2.33 -18.11 -21.41
CA PHE A 390 -2.00 -17.31 -22.59
C PHE A 390 -0.59 -17.70 -23.00
N VAL A 391 -0.42 -18.23 -24.21
CA VAL A 391 0.88 -18.52 -24.81
C VAL A 391 1.13 -17.45 -25.87
N GLN A 392 2.35 -16.93 -25.93
CA GLN A 392 2.84 -16.04 -26.97
C GLN A 392 4.26 -16.49 -27.38
N TRP A 393 4.70 -16.17 -28.59
CA TRP A 393 6.11 -16.29 -28.98
C TRP A 393 6.66 -15.04 -29.68
N ASN A 394 7.99 -14.92 -29.71
CA ASN A 394 8.71 -13.75 -30.25
C ASN A 394 8.72 -13.65 -31.79
N GLU A 395 7.54 -13.49 -32.36
CA GLU A 395 7.30 -13.03 -33.74
C GLU A 395 6.60 -11.67 -33.81
N PRO A 396 6.62 -10.99 -34.97
CA PRO A 396 5.83 -9.77 -35.17
C PRO A 396 4.32 -10.05 -35.05
N PHE A 397 3.63 -9.26 -34.23
CA PHE A 397 2.17 -9.22 -34.20
C PHE A 397 1.60 -8.85 -35.59
N GLY A 398 0.52 -9.52 -36.00
CA GLY A 398 -0.05 -9.41 -37.34
C GLY A 398 0.79 -10.02 -38.48
N GLY A 399 1.84 -10.79 -38.16
CA GLY A 399 2.77 -11.35 -39.13
C GLY A 399 3.40 -12.69 -38.74
N ALA A 400 2.81 -13.41 -37.78
CA ALA A 400 3.35 -14.70 -37.28
C ALA A 400 3.26 -15.80 -38.35
N CYS A 401 4.39 -16.46 -38.61
CA CYS A 401 4.57 -17.52 -39.60
C CYS A 401 4.91 -18.89 -38.97
N ASP A 402 5.36 -18.90 -37.71
CA ASP A 402 5.64 -20.12 -36.96
C ASP A 402 4.41 -20.54 -36.15
N ASP A 403 4.04 -21.82 -36.29
CA ASP A 403 2.74 -22.38 -35.90
C ASP A 403 2.92 -23.32 -34.69
N TYR A 404 2.30 -22.96 -33.56
CA TYR A 404 2.43 -23.66 -32.27
C TYR A 404 1.06 -23.85 -31.60
N ASP A 405 0.67 -25.10 -31.34
CA ASP A 405 -0.57 -25.40 -30.61
C ASP A 405 -0.33 -25.47 -29.09
N ALA A 406 -1.39 -25.25 -28.31
CA ALA A 406 -1.42 -25.49 -26.87
C ALA A 406 -2.53 -26.47 -26.47
N TYR A 407 -2.26 -27.35 -25.52
CA TYR A 407 -3.20 -28.36 -25.01
C TYR A 407 -3.15 -28.43 -23.48
N LEU A 408 -4.29 -28.74 -22.86
CA LEU A 408 -4.44 -28.93 -21.42
C LEU A 408 -5.03 -30.31 -21.11
N PHE A 409 -4.37 -31.09 -20.26
CA PHE A 409 -4.79 -32.43 -19.83
C PHE A 409 -5.01 -32.48 -18.31
N PRO A 410 -5.84 -33.39 -17.76
CA PRO A 410 -5.78 -33.72 -16.34
C PRO A 410 -4.44 -34.41 -16.06
N HIS A 411 -3.80 -34.10 -14.93
CA HIS A 411 -2.46 -34.62 -14.64
C HIS A 411 -2.42 -36.16 -14.69
N GLY A 412 -1.53 -36.71 -15.54
CA GLY A 412 -1.41 -38.15 -15.76
C GLY A 412 -2.52 -38.80 -16.60
N SER A 413 -3.36 -38.03 -17.30
CA SER A 413 -4.40 -38.50 -18.22
C SER A 413 -4.12 -38.10 -19.68
N LEU A 414 -4.77 -38.77 -20.62
CA LEU A 414 -4.73 -38.46 -22.08
C LEU A 414 -6.03 -37.81 -22.58
N GLU A 415 -6.95 -37.47 -21.68
CA GLU A 415 -8.17 -36.70 -21.98
C GLU A 415 -7.82 -35.21 -22.18
N ILE A 416 -8.31 -34.57 -23.25
CA ILE A 416 -8.09 -33.14 -23.48
C ILE A 416 -9.19 -32.34 -22.75
N LEU A 417 -8.79 -31.44 -21.85
CA LEU A 417 -9.68 -30.52 -21.12
C LEU A 417 -9.94 -29.21 -21.89
N ALA A 418 -8.91 -28.72 -22.57
CA ALA A 418 -8.93 -27.52 -23.41
C ALA A 418 -7.78 -27.61 -24.41
N TYR A 419 -7.93 -26.98 -25.58
CA TYR A 419 -6.89 -26.89 -26.60
C TYR A 419 -7.05 -25.61 -27.41
N SER A 420 -5.99 -25.22 -28.10
CA SER A 420 -5.92 -24.04 -28.96
C SER A 420 -4.97 -24.38 -30.12
N GLU A 421 -5.52 -24.35 -31.33
CA GLU A 421 -4.88 -24.74 -32.61
C GLU A 421 -5.16 -23.63 -33.66
N ASN A 422 -4.95 -22.36 -33.31
CA ASN A 422 -5.21 -21.27 -34.26
C ASN A 422 -4.06 -21.18 -35.27
N PRO A 423 -4.31 -21.24 -36.59
CA PRO A 423 -3.22 -21.34 -37.55
C PRO A 423 -2.49 -20.00 -37.76
N GLN A 424 -1.16 -20.00 -37.64
CA GLN A 424 -0.30 -18.86 -37.97
C GLN A 424 0.24 -18.97 -39.40
N THR A 425 -0.39 -18.23 -40.32
CA THR A 425 -0.14 -18.25 -41.78
C THR A 425 0.46 -16.92 -42.29
N CYS A 426 1.40 -16.35 -41.55
CA CYS A 426 2.06 -15.06 -41.82
C CYS A 426 1.16 -13.82 -41.78
N THR A 427 -0.02 -13.87 -41.14
CA THR A 427 -0.92 -12.70 -40.98
C THR A 427 -1.57 -12.59 -39.60
N GLN A 428 -1.32 -13.54 -38.70
CA GLN A 428 -1.92 -13.66 -37.38
C GLN A 428 -0.97 -13.11 -36.29
N ASN A 429 -1.48 -13.04 -35.06
CA ASN A 429 -0.63 -12.84 -33.88
C ASN A 429 0.02 -14.17 -33.46
N PRO A 430 1.23 -14.15 -32.88
CA PRO A 430 1.95 -15.34 -32.42
C PRO A 430 1.43 -15.77 -31.04
N THR A 431 0.17 -16.18 -30.96
CA THR A 431 -0.55 -16.30 -29.68
C THR A 431 -1.61 -17.40 -29.67
N GLU A 432 -1.56 -18.29 -28.68
CA GLU A 432 -2.62 -19.25 -28.35
C GLU A 432 -3.26 -18.93 -26.99
N GLN A 433 -4.53 -19.32 -26.80
CA GLN A 433 -5.24 -19.09 -25.54
C GLN A 433 -6.10 -20.28 -25.12
N LEU A 434 -5.81 -20.82 -23.93
CA LEU A 434 -6.60 -21.85 -23.27
C LEU A 434 -7.44 -21.26 -22.15
N ILE A 435 -8.69 -21.73 -22.00
CA ILE A 435 -9.54 -21.43 -20.86
C ILE A 435 -10.15 -22.73 -20.36
N TRP A 436 -9.98 -23.03 -19.07
CA TRP A 436 -10.57 -24.20 -18.41
C TRP A 436 -11.06 -23.84 -17.01
N HIS A 437 -12.14 -24.49 -16.55
CA HIS A 437 -12.74 -24.23 -15.24
C HIS A 437 -12.71 -25.47 -14.36
N ASN A 438 -12.05 -25.39 -13.21
CA ASN A 438 -12.14 -26.41 -12.17
C ASN A 438 -13.51 -26.34 -11.49
N GLY A 439 -14.51 -26.97 -12.10
CA GLY A 439 -15.87 -27.03 -11.56
C GLY A 439 -16.02 -27.84 -10.27
N SER A 440 -14.95 -28.39 -9.71
CA SER A 440 -14.97 -29.22 -8.49
C SER A 440 -14.74 -28.43 -7.20
N GLU A 441 -14.91 -29.10 -6.05
CA GLU A 441 -14.65 -28.55 -4.71
C GLU A 441 -13.25 -28.89 -4.18
N ALA A 442 -12.43 -29.57 -4.98
CA ALA A 442 -11.04 -29.91 -4.69
C ALA A 442 -10.10 -29.10 -5.61
N PRO A 443 -8.84 -28.85 -5.20
CA PRO A 443 -7.83 -28.40 -6.13
C PRO A 443 -7.56 -29.50 -7.18
N ALA A 444 -7.28 -29.10 -8.41
CA ALA A 444 -6.92 -29.99 -9.51
C ALA A 444 -5.48 -29.69 -9.96
N VAL A 445 -4.79 -30.70 -10.48
CA VAL A 445 -3.53 -30.51 -11.24
C VAL A 445 -3.82 -30.82 -12.70
N VAL A 446 -3.42 -29.92 -13.58
CA VAL A 446 -3.59 -30.02 -15.04
C VAL A 446 -2.27 -29.74 -15.73
N ASP A 447 -1.97 -30.49 -16.78
CA ASP A 447 -0.70 -30.42 -17.50
C ASP A 447 -0.86 -29.58 -18.78
N LEU A 448 -0.10 -28.48 -18.89
CA LEU A 448 0.06 -27.74 -20.15
C LEU A 448 1.08 -28.46 -21.03
N LEU A 449 0.72 -28.69 -22.30
CA LEU A 449 1.60 -29.18 -23.35
C LEU A 449 1.56 -28.19 -24.53
N ILE A 450 2.71 -27.96 -25.17
CA ILE A 450 2.83 -27.09 -26.35
C ILE A 450 3.45 -27.93 -27.48
N LEU A 451 2.93 -27.80 -28.71
CA LEU A 451 3.32 -28.62 -29.86
C LEU A 451 3.72 -27.73 -31.05
N SER A 452 4.92 -27.93 -31.58
CA SER A 452 5.37 -27.31 -32.83
C SER A 452 4.75 -28.01 -34.04
N ARG A 453 4.16 -27.25 -34.97
CA ARG A 453 3.69 -27.75 -36.28
C ARG A 453 4.76 -27.65 -37.38
N GLY A 454 6.03 -27.73 -36.98
CA GLY A 454 7.19 -27.49 -37.86
C GLY A 454 7.76 -26.07 -37.74
N ALA A 455 7.33 -25.32 -36.73
CA ALA A 455 7.84 -24.01 -36.36
C ALA A 455 9.36 -24.01 -36.10
N ASN A 456 10.00 -22.90 -36.46
CA ASN A 456 11.35 -22.55 -36.03
C ASN A 456 11.39 -22.30 -34.52
N VAL A 457 12.57 -22.44 -33.91
CA VAL A 457 12.76 -22.19 -32.46
C VAL A 457 12.49 -20.72 -32.13
N ARG A 458 11.46 -20.48 -31.31
CA ARG A 458 11.10 -19.17 -30.76
C ARG A 458 11.27 -19.15 -29.23
N GLU A 459 11.29 -17.94 -28.67
CA GLU A 459 11.16 -17.71 -27.23
C GLU A 459 9.69 -17.47 -26.91
N PHE A 460 9.15 -18.21 -25.94
CA PHE A 460 7.77 -18.06 -25.49
C PHE A 460 7.67 -17.02 -24.37
N ASP A 461 6.51 -16.37 -24.27
CA ASP A 461 6.01 -15.74 -23.05
C ASP A 461 4.69 -16.45 -22.68
N ILE A 462 4.56 -16.96 -21.46
CA ILE A 462 3.38 -17.73 -21.05
C ILE A 462 2.86 -17.24 -19.71
N PHE A 463 1.59 -16.83 -19.64
CA PHE A 463 0.95 -16.36 -18.42
C PHE A 463 -0.21 -17.26 -17.98
N PHE A 464 -0.24 -17.59 -16.69
CA PHE A 464 -1.10 -18.61 -16.08
C PHE A 464 -2.10 -17.96 -15.09
N ILE A 465 -3.11 -17.27 -15.62
CA ILE A 465 -4.08 -16.54 -14.78
C ILE A 465 -5.02 -17.55 -14.11
N GLY A 466 -5.02 -17.61 -12.78
CA GLY A 466 -5.88 -18.51 -12.00
C GLY A 466 -5.28 -19.90 -11.72
N GLY A 467 -3.99 -20.11 -11.95
CA GLY A 467 -3.28 -21.34 -11.55
C GLY A 467 -1.81 -21.12 -11.22
N SER A 468 -1.21 -22.04 -10.49
CA SER A 468 0.20 -22.00 -10.08
C SER A 468 1.01 -23.07 -10.84
N PRO A 469 1.72 -22.70 -11.92
CA PRO A 469 2.57 -23.63 -12.69
C PRO A 469 3.76 -24.14 -11.87
N ASN A 470 4.29 -25.31 -12.22
CA ASN A 470 5.52 -25.85 -11.64
C ASN A 470 6.75 -25.11 -12.19
N PHE A 471 6.82 -24.97 -13.52
CA PHE A 471 7.87 -24.19 -14.17
C PHE A 471 7.42 -22.75 -14.35
N TYR A 472 8.17 -21.80 -13.77
CA TYR A 472 7.90 -20.38 -13.89
C TYR A 472 9.18 -19.53 -13.90
N THR A 473 9.12 -18.37 -14.54
CA THR A 473 10.24 -17.47 -14.81
C THR A 473 9.91 -16.10 -14.21
N PRO A 474 10.44 -15.74 -13.02
CA PRO A 474 10.16 -14.45 -12.40
C PRO A 474 10.65 -13.24 -13.19
N PRO A 475 11.84 -13.25 -13.84
CA PRO A 475 12.23 -12.20 -14.78
C PRO A 475 11.28 -12.13 -15.99
N SER A 476 11.22 -10.97 -16.61
CA SER A 476 10.38 -10.66 -17.78
C SER A 476 8.86 -10.81 -17.56
N SER A 477 8.39 -10.86 -16.31
CA SER A 477 6.97 -11.05 -15.97
C SER A 477 6.13 -9.76 -16.04
N VAL A 478 6.49 -8.85 -16.95
CA VAL A 478 5.88 -7.51 -17.11
C VAL A 478 4.79 -7.56 -18.19
N PRO A 479 3.51 -7.39 -17.85
CA PRO A 479 2.41 -7.43 -18.81
C PRO A 479 2.39 -6.18 -19.71
N ASN A 480 1.54 -6.21 -20.74
CA ASN A 480 1.20 -4.98 -21.48
C ASN A 480 0.51 -3.98 -20.53
N GLN A 481 0.57 -2.69 -20.87
CA GLN A 481 0.36 -1.53 -19.99
C GLN A 481 1.54 -1.28 -19.02
N ALA A 482 1.94 -2.28 -18.21
CA ALA A 482 3.12 -2.15 -17.35
C ALA A 482 4.43 -1.98 -18.14
N ASP A 483 4.49 -2.51 -19.36
CA ASP A 483 5.59 -2.35 -20.31
C ASP A 483 5.67 -0.93 -20.94
N ALA A 484 4.79 0.01 -20.62
CA ALA A 484 4.69 1.32 -21.29
C ALA A 484 5.98 2.18 -21.24
N ARG A 485 6.07 3.08 -22.22
CA ARG A 485 7.19 4.02 -22.47
C ARG A 485 6.78 5.46 -22.14
N GLY A 486 7.66 6.43 -22.40
CA GLY A 486 7.31 7.85 -22.37
C GLY A 486 7.01 8.41 -20.97
N GLY A 487 7.79 8.01 -19.97
CA GLY A 487 7.66 8.51 -18.59
C GLY A 487 6.66 7.75 -17.71
N VAL A 488 5.81 6.88 -18.28
CA VAL A 488 4.86 6.04 -17.52
C VAL A 488 5.60 5.15 -16.50
N LEU A 489 5.17 5.23 -15.24
CA LEU A 489 5.77 4.56 -14.09
C LEU A 489 5.05 3.24 -13.79
N ALA A 490 5.72 2.10 -13.94
CA ALA A 490 5.23 0.82 -13.44
C ALA A 490 5.74 0.61 -12.00
N VAL A 491 4.85 0.25 -11.08
CA VAL A 491 5.12 0.21 -9.64
C VAL A 491 5.15 -1.23 -9.14
N GLY A 492 6.27 -1.62 -8.54
CA GLY A 492 6.46 -2.89 -7.84
C GLY A 492 6.01 -2.85 -6.38
N ALA A 493 5.77 -4.02 -5.79
CA ALA A 493 5.29 -4.15 -4.42
C ALA A 493 6.37 -4.68 -3.46
N ILE A 494 6.56 -4.00 -2.33
CA ILE A 494 7.21 -4.53 -1.13
C ILE A 494 6.18 -4.78 -0.02
N ASN A 495 6.45 -5.76 0.83
CA ASN A 495 5.46 -6.26 1.79
C ASN A 495 5.59 -5.61 3.19
N VAL A 496 4.55 -4.94 3.70
CA VAL A 496 4.57 -4.32 5.05
C VAL A 496 4.58 -5.31 6.23
N PHE A 497 4.54 -6.62 5.97
CA PHE A 497 4.74 -7.67 6.97
C PHE A 497 6.20 -8.13 7.09
N ASP A 498 7.08 -7.75 6.16
CA ASP A 498 8.52 -7.87 6.40
C ASP A 498 8.89 -6.88 7.52
N PRO A 499 9.46 -7.32 8.65
CA PRO A 499 9.90 -6.44 9.74
C PRO A 499 10.98 -5.42 9.33
N THR A 500 11.56 -5.52 8.13
CA THR A 500 12.46 -4.49 7.57
C THR A 500 11.79 -3.54 6.58
N ASN A 501 10.62 -3.88 6.01
CA ASN A 501 9.99 -3.20 4.86
C ASN A 501 10.93 -3.06 3.65
N ARG A 502 11.62 -4.14 3.27
CA ARG A 502 12.57 -4.21 2.14
C ARG A 502 12.40 -5.46 1.26
N GLU A 503 11.65 -6.46 1.70
CA GLU A 503 11.39 -7.67 0.88
C GLU A 503 10.37 -7.37 -0.23
N LEU A 504 10.79 -7.60 -1.49
CA LEU A 504 9.91 -7.56 -2.66
C LEU A 504 8.84 -8.66 -2.56
N SER A 505 7.57 -8.30 -2.69
CA SER A 505 6.46 -9.24 -2.67
C SER A 505 6.71 -10.34 -3.73
N PRO A 506 6.67 -11.64 -3.38
CA PRO A 506 7.11 -12.71 -4.28
C PRO A 506 6.45 -12.73 -5.66
N GLU A 507 5.18 -12.32 -5.73
CA GLU A 507 4.37 -12.27 -6.95
C GLU A 507 4.59 -10.99 -7.79
N SER A 508 5.19 -9.94 -7.23
CA SER A 508 5.42 -8.66 -7.92
C SER A 508 6.18 -8.89 -9.22
N GLY A 509 5.61 -8.43 -10.34
CA GLY A 509 6.19 -8.49 -11.68
C GLY A 509 7.57 -7.85 -11.74
N ARG A 510 8.44 -8.42 -12.58
CA ARG A 510 9.88 -8.11 -12.63
C ARG A 510 10.34 -8.03 -14.06
N GLY A 511 11.18 -7.03 -14.35
CA GLY A 511 11.76 -6.84 -15.67
C GLY A 511 12.84 -7.87 -16.05
N PRO A 512 13.54 -7.61 -17.17
CA PRO A 512 13.31 -6.50 -18.08
C PRO A 512 12.01 -6.66 -18.88
N THR A 513 11.54 -5.62 -19.56
CA THR A 513 10.59 -5.80 -20.68
C THR A 513 11.26 -6.58 -21.82
N ASN A 514 10.49 -7.05 -22.80
CA ASN A 514 11.04 -7.82 -23.93
C ASN A 514 11.99 -7.00 -24.84
N ASP A 515 11.99 -5.67 -24.75
CA ASP A 515 13.02 -4.80 -25.35
C ASP A 515 14.21 -4.46 -24.43
N GLY A 516 14.31 -5.10 -23.27
CA GLY A 516 15.45 -4.96 -22.36
C GLY A 516 15.38 -3.76 -21.40
N ARG A 517 14.28 -3.00 -21.35
CA ARG A 517 14.15 -1.90 -20.38
C ARG A 517 13.91 -2.45 -18.98
N LEU A 518 14.49 -1.76 -18.00
CA LEU A 518 14.19 -1.97 -16.60
C LEU A 518 12.72 -1.59 -16.29
N LYS A 519 12.04 -2.50 -15.59
CA LYS A 519 10.75 -2.32 -14.90
C LYS A 519 10.75 -3.24 -13.66
N PRO A 520 10.00 -2.92 -12.58
CA PRO A 520 9.29 -1.67 -12.33
C PRO A 520 10.23 -0.45 -12.33
N ASP A 521 9.70 0.76 -12.45
CA ASP A 521 10.51 1.98 -12.30
C ASP A 521 10.83 2.26 -10.83
N ILE A 522 9.92 1.88 -9.92
CA ILE A 522 9.99 2.12 -8.47
C ILE A 522 9.17 1.08 -7.70
N THR A 523 9.45 0.90 -6.41
CA THR A 523 8.59 0.13 -5.49
C THR A 523 7.88 0.99 -4.45
N ALA A 524 6.70 0.51 -4.05
CA ALA A 524 5.92 1.00 -2.92
C ALA A 524 5.24 -0.18 -2.21
N THR A 525 4.39 0.08 -1.22
CA THR A 525 3.92 -0.90 -0.24
C THR A 525 2.64 -1.65 -0.60
N ASP A 526 2.62 -2.96 -0.34
CA ASP A 526 1.42 -3.80 -0.27
C ASP A 526 1.20 -4.40 1.14
N GLY A 527 0.09 -5.11 1.32
CA GLY A 527 -0.33 -5.74 2.58
C GLY A 527 -1.07 -4.79 3.53
N VAL A 528 -1.17 -3.51 3.15
CA VAL A 528 -1.75 -2.40 3.91
C VAL A 528 -3.24 -2.61 4.20
N ARG A 529 -3.75 -2.05 5.29
CA ARG A 529 -5.20 -2.07 5.57
C ARG A 529 -5.98 -1.13 4.66
N VAL A 530 -7.22 -1.51 4.39
CA VAL A 530 -8.26 -0.70 3.71
C VAL A 530 -9.62 -1.00 4.35
N SER A 531 -10.66 -0.21 4.07
CA SER A 531 -11.92 -0.26 4.84
C SER A 531 -12.75 -1.54 4.67
N GLY A 532 -12.40 -2.40 3.70
CA GLY A 532 -13.16 -3.57 3.30
C GLY A 532 -14.56 -3.23 2.73
N SER A 533 -14.76 -1.97 2.33
CA SER A 533 -16.02 -1.52 1.73
C SER A 533 -16.33 -2.31 0.45
N GLY A 534 -17.62 -2.45 0.13
CA GLY A 534 -18.05 -3.27 -1.00
C GLY A 534 -17.81 -4.78 -0.84
N GLY A 535 -17.37 -5.23 0.34
CA GLY A 535 -16.96 -6.60 0.58
C GLY A 535 -15.54 -6.92 0.08
N PHE A 536 -14.68 -5.92 -0.08
CA PHE A 536 -13.26 -6.11 -0.36
C PHE A 536 -12.52 -6.69 0.88
N TYR A 537 -11.33 -7.26 0.69
CA TYR A 537 -10.55 -7.77 1.82
C TYR A 537 -9.99 -6.60 2.63
N PRO A 538 -10.12 -6.54 3.98
CA PRO A 538 -9.61 -5.41 4.78
C PRO A 538 -8.09 -5.24 4.81
N ARG A 539 -7.35 -6.03 4.01
CA ARG A 539 -5.93 -5.82 3.70
C ARG A 539 -5.71 -6.01 2.20
N PHE A 540 -5.05 -5.06 1.57
CA PHE A 540 -4.84 -4.98 0.13
C PHE A 540 -3.40 -5.38 -0.20
N PHE A 541 -3.22 -6.43 -1.02
CA PHE A 541 -1.92 -7.02 -1.37
C PHE A 541 -1.64 -6.87 -2.86
N GLY A 542 -0.38 -7.01 -3.26
CA GLY A 542 0.07 -6.90 -4.64
C GLY A 542 0.27 -5.47 -5.14
N THR A 543 0.73 -5.38 -6.38
CA THR A 543 1.13 -4.14 -7.05
C THR A 543 -0.01 -3.13 -7.23
N SER A 544 -1.27 -3.58 -7.25
CA SER A 544 -2.47 -2.73 -7.19
C SER A 544 -2.55 -1.88 -5.91
N ALA A 545 -2.00 -2.36 -4.79
CA ALA A 545 -1.89 -1.59 -3.54
C ALA A 545 -0.67 -0.66 -3.56
N ALA A 546 0.43 -1.06 -4.21
CA ALA A 546 1.65 -0.25 -4.29
C ALA A 546 1.48 0.98 -5.20
N ALA A 547 0.90 0.84 -6.38
CA ALA A 547 0.72 1.93 -7.35
C ALA A 547 0.02 3.20 -6.79
N PRO A 548 -1.12 3.12 -6.06
CA PRO A 548 -1.78 4.31 -5.51
C PRO A 548 -0.96 5.04 -4.43
N HIS A 549 0.02 4.40 -3.78
CA HIS A 549 0.93 5.11 -2.86
C HIS A 549 1.80 6.12 -3.62
N VAL A 550 2.28 5.75 -4.81
CA VAL A 550 3.06 6.65 -5.68
C VAL A 550 2.19 7.81 -6.18
N ALA A 551 0.91 7.55 -6.47
CA ALA A 551 -0.06 8.60 -6.84
C ALA A 551 -0.36 9.58 -5.70
N GLY A 552 -0.54 9.08 -4.46
CA GLY A 552 -0.73 9.93 -3.28
C GLY A 552 0.48 10.84 -3.02
N VAL A 553 1.71 10.32 -3.11
CA VAL A 553 2.93 11.15 -2.95
C VAL A 553 3.07 12.15 -4.10
N ALA A 554 2.83 11.74 -5.34
CA ALA A 554 2.86 12.66 -6.49
C ALA A 554 1.86 13.82 -6.32
N ALA A 555 0.69 13.59 -5.70
CA ALA A 555 -0.28 14.64 -5.42
C ALA A 555 0.21 15.65 -4.36
N LEU A 556 0.92 15.20 -3.33
CA LEU A 556 1.56 16.08 -2.36
C LEU A 556 2.64 16.95 -3.02
N LEU A 557 3.45 16.36 -3.91
CA LEU A 557 4.49 17.07 -4.65
C LEU A 557 3.91 18.13 -5.61
N LEU A 558 2.79 17.84 -6.27
CA LEU A 558 2.13 18.79 -7.19
C LEU A 558 1.38 19.93 -6.49
N GLU A 559 0.85 19.76 -5.27
CA GLU A 559 0.34 20.89 -4.47
C GLU A 559 1.47 21.88 -4.17
N CYS A 560 2.59 21.36 -3.63
CA CYS A 560 3.78 22.15 -3.32
C CYS A 560 4.31 22.91 -4.54
N ARG A 561 4.31 22.25 -5.71
CA ARG A 561 4.76 22.79 -6.99
C ARG A 561 3.59 23.03 -7.95
N ALA A 562 2.62 23.80 -7.49
CA ALA A 562 1.47 24.23 -8.29
C ALA A 562 1.84 25.11 -9.52
N ASP A 563 3.13 25.47 -9.69
CA ASP A 563 3.65 25.97 -10.95
C ASP A 563 3.71 24.90 -12.05
N LEU A 564 3.98 23.64 -11.72
CA LEU A 564 3.98 22.50 -12.64
C LEU A 564 2.57 22.17 -13.16
N LEU A 565 1.53 22.50 -12.39
CA LEU A 565 0.11 22.30 -12.76
C LEU A 565 -0.41 23.32 -13.79
N ARG A 566 0.40 24.33 -14.17
CA ARG A 566 -0.03 25.36 -15.11
C ARG A 566 -0.18 24.81 -16.53
N GLN A 567 -1.11 25.42 -17.27
CA GLN A 567 -1.27 25.30 -18.71
C GLN A 567 -1.53 26.71 -19.27
N GLY A 568 -0.93 27.05 -20.40
CA GLY A 568 -1.39 28.20 -21.22
C GLY A 568 -0.32 29.01 -21.94
N GLY A 569 0.96 28.74 -21.72
CA GLY A 569 2.04 29.29 -22.55
C GLY A 569 1.97 28.76 -23.98
N PRO A 570 2.16 29.60 -25.02
CA PRO A 570 2.05 29.18 -26.43
C PRO A 570 2.99 28.05 -26.88
N ASP A 571 4.05 27.77 -26.11
CA ASP A 571 5.08 26.77 -26.38
C ASP A 571 5.33 25.82 -25.17
N GLU A 572 4.41 25.76 -24.19
CA GLU A 572 4.55 24.91 -22.98
C GLU A 572 4.22 23.43 -23.25
N ASP A 573 5.19 22.65 -23.75
CA ASP A 573 5.13 21.19 -23.58
C ASP A 573 5.46 20.83 -22.12
N SER A 574 4.49 20.23 -21.44
CA SER A 574 4.60 19.85 -20.02
C SER A 574 5.60 18.70 -19.74
N ALA A 575 6.48 18.36 -20.70
CA ALA A 575 7.51 17.34 -20.58
C ALA A 575 8.54 17.66 -19.48
N VAL A 576 8.88 18.94 -19.29
CA VAL A 576 9.83 19.37 -18.26
C VAL A 576 9.21 19.17 -16.87
N GLU A 577 7.92 19.45 -16.74
CA GLU A 577 7.13 19.29 -15.53
C GLU A 577 6.90 17.81 -15.19
N ARG A 578 6.64 16.98 -16.20
CA ARG A 578 6.58 15.51 -16.09
C ARG A 578 7.91 14.94 -15.62
N GLU A 579 9.03 15.35 -16.24
CA GLU A 579 10.35 14.80 -15.90
C GLU A 579 10.82 15.29 -14.53
N ALA A 580 10.61 16.56 -14.15
CA ALA A 580 10.97 17.04 -12.81
C ALA A 580 10.25 16.27 -11.69
N LEU A 581 8.96 15.95 -11.88
CA LEU A 581 8.21 15.10 -10.95
C LEU A 581 8.72 13.65 -10.95
N ARG A 582 9.06 13.11 -12.13
CA ARG A 582 9.63 11.76 -12.28
C ARG A 582 11.02 11.64 -11.63
N GLU A 583 11.92 12.59 -11.86
CA GLU A 583 13.24 12.67 -11.22
C GLU A 583 13.11 12.77 -9.70
N ALA A 584 12.18 13.59 -9.19
CA ALA A 584 11.91 13.69 -7.76
C ALA A 584 11.48 12.35 -7.14
N LEU A 585 10.61 11.58 -7.80
CA LEU A 585 10.17 10.27 -7.31
C LEU A 585 11.27 9.20 -7.44
N LEU A 586 12.06 9.22 -8.52
CA LEU A 586 12.99 8.15 -8.88
C LEU A 586 14.42 8.34 -8.36
N LEU A 587 14.97 9.56 -8.39
CA LEU A 587 16.37 9.82 -7.96
C LEU A 587 16.52 9.89 -6.44
N THR A 588 15.41 9.91 -5.71
CA THR A 588 15.36 10.03 -4.25
C THR A 588 14.88 8.77 -3.54
N ALA A 589 14.47 7.75 -4.32
CA ALA A 589 14.06 6.45 -3.81
C ALA A 589 15.20 5.78 -3.03
N GLN A 590 14.84 5.06 -1.97
CA GLN A 590 15.77 4.33 -1.13
C GLN A 590 16.17 3.01 -1.81
N ASP A 591 17.44 2.92 -2.23
CA ASP A 591 18.03 1.74 -2.85
C ASP A 591 17.74 0.44 -2.07
N LEU A 592 17.16 -0.54 -2.76
CA LEU A 592 16.75 -1.86 -2.28
C LEU A 592 17.29 -2.94 -3.23
N GLY A 593 17.80 -4.04 -2.69
CA GLY A 593 18.26 -5.19 -3.49
C GLY A 593 19.75 -5.10 -3.87
N PRO A 594 20.13 -5.42 -5.12
CA PRO A 594 21.47 -5.12 -5.64
C PRO A 594 21.70 -3.60 -5.68
N PRO A 595 22.92 -3.07 -5.42
CA PRO A 595 23.13 -1.63 -5.41
C PRO A 595 22.88 -0.95 -6.76
N GLY A 596 22.03 0.08 -6.76
CA GLY A 596 21.57 0.77 -7.96
C GLY A 596 20.40 0.07 -8.67
N GLN A 597 19.97 0.62 -9.82
CA GLN A 597 18.71 0.22 -10.44
C GLN A 597 18.66 -1.27 -10.83
N ASP A 598 17.61 -1.97 -10.43
CA ASP A 598 17.42 -3.41 -10.70
C ASP A 598 15.99 -3.76 -11.18
N ASN A 599 15.83 -4.96 -11.74
CA ASN A 599 14.55 -5.44 -12.30
C ASN A 599 13.52 -5.92 -11.25
N GLY A 600 13.87 -5.92 -9.96
CA GLY A 600 12.96 -6.19 -8.85
C GLY A 600 12.40 -4.93 -8.23
N TYR A 601 13.27 -4.02 -7.78
CA TYR A 601 12.92 -2.82 -7.02
C TYR A 601 12.87 -1.53 -7.86
N GLY A 602 13.35 -1.58 -9.11
CA GLY A 602 13.46 -0.41 -9.96
C GLY A 602 14.54 0.53 -9.44
N HIS A 603 14.18 1.78 -9.16
CA HIS A 603 15.02 2.73 -8.43
C HIS A 603 15.08 2.50 -6.90
N GLY A 604 14.30 1.55 -6.36
CA GLY A 604 14.19 1.30 -4.92
C GLY A 604 12.81 1.65 -4.36
N LEU A 605 12.73 1.85 -3.05
CA LEU A 605 11.50 2.20 -2.33
C LEU A 605 11.27 3.71 -2.33
N LEU A 606 10.07 4.15 -2.71
CA LEU A 606 9.65 5.55 -2.63
C LEU A 606 9.85 6.17 -1.24
N ASP A 607 10.51 7.34 -1.19
CA ASP A 607 10.63 8.18 0.00
C ASP A 607 10.03 9.57 -0.29
N ALA A 608 8.85 9.85 0.27
CA ALA A 608 8.11 11.08 0.03
C ALA A 608 8.84 12.33 0.57
N VAL A 609 9.59 12.19 1.68
CA VAL A 609 10.32 13.32 2.26
C VAL A 609 11.54 13.65 1.40
N MET A 610 12.27 12.65 0.90
CA MET A 610 13.39 12.88 0.00
C MET A 610 12.94 13.43 -1.36
N ALA A 611 11.82 12.93 -1.91
CA ALA A 611 11.23 13.46 -3.15
C ALA A 611 10.84 14.94 -3.01
N ALA A 612 10.28 15.33 -1.87
CA ALA A 612 10.03 16.74 -1.58
C ALA A 612 11.33 17.53 -1.34
N SER A 613 12.30 16.98 -0.61
CA SER A 613 13.62 17.61 -0.41
C SER A 613 14.36 17.90 -1.72
N TYR A 614 14.06 17.17 -2.79
CA TYR A 614 14.52 17.44 -4.15
C TYR A 614 13.66 18.52 -4.84
N LEU A 615 12.33 18.37 -4.87
CA LEU A 615 11.45 19.15 -5.75
C LEU A 615 10.86 20.44 -5.13
N CYS A 616 10.75 20.47 -3.80
CA CYS A 616 10.00 21.46 -3.00
C CYS A 616 10.86 22.37 -2.13
N ARG A 617 12.12 21.99 -1.86
CA ARG A 617 12.99 22.62 -0.87
C ARG A 617 12.93 24.15 -0.83
N ASP A 618 13.13 24.79 -1.98
CA ASP A 618 13.28 26.24 -2.08
C ASP A 618 11.94 26.99 -2.09
N VAL A 619 10.83 26.31 -2.36
CA VAL A 619 9.47 26.89 -2.27
C VAL A 619 8.80 26.66 -0.92
N SER A 620 9.22 25.60 -0.19
CA SER A 620 8.72 25.21 1.15
C SER A 620 9.35 25.99 2.32
N GLN A 621 9.78 27.24 2.09
CA GLN A 621 10.32 28.09 3.14
C GLN A 621 9.20 28.81 3.91
N VAL A 622 9.26 28.75 5.24
CA VAL A 622 8.34 29.41 6.16
C VAL A 622 9.07 30.45 7.00
N MET A 623 8.34 31.38 7.61
CA MET A 623 8.91 32.40 8.50
C MET A 623 8.86 31.93 9.97
N TRP A 624 9.94 32.07 10.73
CA TRP A 624 9.99 31.56 12.10
C TRP A 624 9.05 32.37 13.02
N GLY A 625 8.07 31.68 13.61
CA GLY A 625 7.02 32.27 14.45
C GLY A 625 5.77 32.76 13.69
N ASP A 626 5.73 32.61 12.37
CA ASP A 626 4.55 32.80 11.50
C ASP A 626 3.78 31.48 11.47
N LEU A 627 2.88 31.28 12.43
CA LEU A 627 2.21 30.01 12.70
C LEU A 627 0.93 29.83 11.91
N ASP A 628 0.38 30.89 11.30
CA ASP A 628 -0.66 30.77 10.28
C ASP A 628 -0.13 30.82 8.83
N CYS A 629 1.17 31.00 8.63
CA CYS A 629 1.87 31.03 7.33
C CYS A 629 1.43 32.18 6.40
N THR A 630 1.00 33.32 6.96
CA THR A 630 0.64 34.54 6.22
C THR A 630 1.85 35.34 5.70
N ARG A 631 3.09 34.96 6.07
CA ARG A 631 4.35 35.71 5.88
C ARG A 631 4.45 36.95 6.76
N SER A 632 3.83 36.89 7.93
CA SER A 632 3.86 37.90 9.00
C SER A 632 4.04 37.20 10.35
N VAL A 633 4.66 37.88 11.33
CA VAL A 633 4.74 37.38 12.72
C VAL A 633 4.03 38.38 13.62
N ASP A 634 2.74 38.17 13.88
CA ASP A 634 1.88 39.09 14.61
C ASP A 634 1.11 38.48 15.80
N ALA A 635 0.10 39.21 16.30
CA ALA A 635 -0.71 38.77 17.44
C ALA A 635 -1.64 37.58 17.12
N VAL A 636 -1.91 37.30 15.84
CA VAL A 636 -2.66 36.11 15.40
C VAL A 636 -1.84 34.85 15.65
N ASP A 637 -0.53 34.86 15.37
CA ASP A 637 0.37 33.72 15.63
C ASP A 637 0.47 33.40 17.12
N ALA A 638 0.60 34.44 17.95
CA ALA A 638 0.59 34.29 19.39
C ALA A 638 -0.76 33.74 19.90
N LEU A 639 -1.88 34.16 19.31
CA LEU A 639 -3.19 33.59 19.61
C LEU A 639 -3.29 32.13 19.14
N THR A 640 -2.71 31.78 18.00
CA THR A 640 -2.62 30.41 17.47
C THR A 640 -1.83 29.50 18.41
N ALA A 641 -0.65 29.93 18.88
CA ALA A 641 0.11 29.22 19.91
C ALA A 641 -0.70 29.05 21.21
N LEU A 642 -1.33 30.11 21.73
CA LEU A 642 -2.17 30.00 22.93
C LEU A 642 -3.36 29.05 22.75
N ARG A 643 -4.00 29.03 21.57
CA ARG A 643 -5.11 28.12 21.26
C ARG A 643 -4.64 26.67 21.26
N TYR A 644 -3.51 26.36 20.63
CA TYR A 644 -2.88 25.04 20.69
C TYR A 644 -2.63 24.61 22.15
N VAL A 645 -1.99 25.47 22.94
CA VAL A 645 -1.61 25.20 24.34
C VAL A 645 -2.81 24.89 25.24
N VAL A 646 -3.98 25.46 24.97
CA VAL A 646 -5.21 25.19 25.73
C VAL A 646 -6.16 24.17 25.05
N GLY A 647 -5.69 23.47 24.01
CA GLY A 647 -6.44 22.42 23.32
C GLY A 647 -7.63 22.91 22.49
N LEU A 648 -7.63 24.19 22.08
CA LEU A 648 -8.64 24.75 21.17
C LEU A 648 -8.24 24.55 19.70
N PRO A 649 -9.21 24.37 18.78
CA PRO A 649 -8.93 24.26 17.35
C PRO A 649 -8.12 25.46 16.83
N VAL A 650 -7.02 25.17 16.14
CA VAL A 650 -6.17 26.16 15.47
C VAL A 650 -6.67 26.38 14.03
N SER A 651 -6.43 27.57 13.49
CA SER A 651 -6.66 27.89 12.07
C SER A 651 -5.34 28.39 11.49
N GLN A 652 -4.95 27.88 10.33
CA GLN A 652 -3.70 28.22 9.63
C GLN A 652 -4.02 28.38 8.13
N GLN A 653 -3.36 29.30 7.43
CA GLN A 653 -3.44 29.38 5.98
C GLN A 653 -2.55 28.30 5.36
N GLN A 654 -3.17 27.28 4.78
CA GLN A 654 -2.45 26.14 4.23
C GLN A 654 -1.80 26.44 2.85
N PRO A 655 -0.67 25.79 2.50
CA PRO A 655 0.08 24.80 3.28
C PRO A 655 0.89 25.44 4.42
N CYS A 656 0.73 24.93 5.64
CA CYS A 656 1.45 25.38 6.83
C CYS A 656 1.71 24.19 7.77
N PRO A 657 2.91 24.07 8.39
CA PRO A 657 3.22 22.95 9.28
C PRO A 657 2.26 22.91 10.46
N VAL A 658 1.90 21.71 10.91
CA VAL A 658 0.93 21.56 12.01
C VAL A 658 1.57 22.06 13.30
N VAL A 659 0.94 23.02 14.00
CA VAL A 659 1.43 23.49 15.31
C VAL A 659 1.55 22.31 16.29
N GLY A 660 2.70 22.18 16.95
CA GLY A 660 3.05 21.02 17.77
C GLY A 660 3.63 19.82 17.00
N GLY A 661 3.63 19.84 15.67
CA GLY A 661 4.26 18.84 14.82
C GLY A 661 5.78 19.01 14.79
N ALA A 662 6.51 17.89 14.84
CA ALA A 662 7.97 17.90 14.72
C ALA A 662 8.40 18.32 13.30
N ILE A 663 9.25 19.34 13.21
CA ILE A 663 9.89 19.82 11.98
C ILE A 663 11.36 19.38 11.86
N ASP A 664 11.97 19.01 12.99
CA ASP A 664 13.28 18.35 13.10
C ASP A 664 13.24 17.40 14.33
N GLU A 665 14.32 16.66 14.63
CA GLU A 665 14.34 15.63 15.68
C GLU A 665 14.03 16.14 17.11
N VAL A 666 14.07 17.47 17.35
CA VAL A 666 13.99 18.06 18.70
C VAL A 666 12.90 19.15 18.85
N VAL A 667 12.62 19.96 17.83
CA VAL A 667 11.80 21.19 17.96
C VAL A 667 10.43 21.02 17.26
N PRO A 668 9.30 21.27 17.96
CA PRO A 668 7.97 21.29 17.34
C PRO A 668 7.63 22.67 16.76
N TRP A 669 6.83 22.71 15.68
CA TRP A 669 6.38 23.97 15.09
C TRP A 669 5.54 24.79 16.08
N GLY A 670 5.93 26.05 16.31
CA GLY A 670 5.32 26.93 17.33
C GLY A 670 6.08 27.00 18.65
N ASP A 671 7.10 26.15 18.87
CA ASP A 671 8.13 26.39 19.87
C ASP A 671 9.16 27.32 19.23
N VAL A 672 9.09 28.62 19.58
CA VAL A 672 9.92 29.67 19.00
C VAL A 672 11.16 29.97 19.82
N ASP A 673 11.35 29.26 20.94
CA ASP A 673 12.54 29.35 21.78
C ASP A 673 13.31 28.05 21.99
N CYS A 674 12.86 26.98 21.33
CA CYS A 674 13.52 25.68 21.23
C CYS A 674 13.71 24.98 22.59
N ASP A 675 12.71 25.07 23.49
CA ASP A 675 12.67 24.32 24.76
C ASP A 675 12.08 22.88 24.63
N ALA A 676 11.70 22.53 23.39
CA ALA A 676 10.98 21.35 22.93
C ALA A 676 9.48 21.32 23.26
N ARG A 677 8.85 22.49 23.54
CA ARG A 677 7.41 22.59 23.86
C ARG A 677 6.78 23.88 23.34
N VAL A 678 5.74 23.75 22.51
CA VAL A 678 4.83 24.89 22.23
C VAL A 678 4.12 25.28 23.53
N SER A 679 4.31 26.52 23.98
CA SER A 679 3.87 27.00 25.30
C SER A 679 3.29 28.42 25.28
N ALA A 680 2.85 28.90 26.44
CA ALA A 680 2.45 30.30 26.60
C ALA A 680 3.66 31.28 26.64
N VAL A 681 4.89 30.76 26.76
CA VAL A 681 6.13 31.56 26.66
C VAL A 681 6.39 31.94 25.21
N ASP A 682 6.13 31.03 24.27
CA ASP A 682 6.27 31.24 22.82
C ASP A 682 5.35 32.33 22.33
N ALA A 683 4.07 32.26 22.68
CA ALA A 683 3.09 33.31 22.41
C ALA A 683 3.52 34.67 22.97
N LEU A 684 4.13 34.71 24.17
CA LEU A 684 4.69 35.93 24.74
C LEU A 684 5.93 36.42 23.97
N LYS A 685 6.77 35.52 23.44
CA LYS A 685 7.95 35.87 22.63
C LYS A 685 7.53 36.39 21.24
N ILE A 686 6.55 35.77 20.60
CA ILE A 686 5.89 36.28 19.38
C ILE A 686 5.34 37.69 19.65
N LEU A 687 4.48 37.88 20.66
CA LEU A 687 3.92 39.21 20.98
C LEU A 687 4.99 40.28 21.23
N ARG A 688 6.09 39.92 21.90
CA ARG A 688 7.23 40.83 22.11
C ARG A 688 7.87 41.24 20.78
N TYR A 689 8.11 40.29 19.88
CA TYR A 689 8.61 40.58 18.54
C TYR A 689 7.68 41.52 17.78
N THR A 690 6.37 41.22 17.76
CA THR A 690 5.35 42.03 17.07
C THR A 690 5.33 43.50 17.51
N VAL A 691 5.63 43.78 18.80
CA VAL A 691 5.72 45.16 19.32
C VAL A 691 7.16 45.73 19.37
N GLY A 692 8.12 45.07 18.73
CA GLY A 692 9.52 45.53 18.65
C GLY A 692 10.32 45.44 19.96
N LEU A 693 9.86 44.64 20.93
CA LEU A 693 10.61 44.36 22.15
C LEU A 693 11.65 43.25 21.92
N PRO A 694 12.82 43.30 22.58
CA PRO A 694 13.85 42.27 22.40
C PRO A 694 13.34 40.90 22.88
N VAL A 695 13.61 39.87 22.07
CA VAL A 695 13.34 38.47 22.37
C VAL A 695 14.66 37.74 22.55
N SER A 696 14.75 36.91 23.59
CA SER A 696 15.89 36.04 23.85
C SER A 696 15.52 34.60 23.52
N ALA A 697 16.21 34.01 22.56
CA ALA A 697 16.20 32.59 22.24
C ALA A 697 17.62 32.01 22.38
N PRO A 698 17.79 30.68 22.53
CA PRO A 698 19.09 30.01 22.47
C PRO A 698 19.81 30.26 21.14
N GLU A 699 21.14 30.19 21.13
CA GLU A 699 21.99 30.40 19.94
C GLU A 699 21.75 29.37 18.81
N GLN A 700 21.08 28.26 19.13
CA GLN A 700 20.70 27.20 18.19
C GLN A 700 19.30 27.38 17.60
N CYS A 701 18.52 28.34 18.09
CA CYS A 701 17.13 28.56 17.68
C CYS A 701 17.05 29.67 16.62
N PRO A 702 16.22 29.53 15.56
CA PRO A 702 16.09 30.57 14.55
C PRO A 702 15.55 31.90 15.11
N ALA A 703 15.90 33.01 14.48
CA ALA A 703 15.37 34.32 14.87
C ALA A 703 13.92 34.48 14.38
N LEU A 704 13.03 35.00 15.23
CA LEU A 704 11.67 35.36 14.83
C LEU A 704 11.69 36.27 13.59
N GLY A 705 10.85 35.96 12.60
CA GLY A 705 10.82 36.64 11.32
C GLY A 705 11.90 36.23 10.31
N SER A 706 12.82 35.33 10.64
CA SER A 706 13.76 34.75 9.68
C SER A 706 13.11 33.64 8.86
N LEU A 707 13.55 33.44 7.61
CA LEU A 707 13.10 32.31 6.79
C LEU A 707 13.86 31.04 7.17
N VAL A 708 13.13 29.93 7.31
CA VAL A 708 13.68 28.59 7.58
C VAL A 708 13.23 27.60 6.51
N THR A 709 14.09 26.63 6.19
CA THR A 709 13.79 25.53 5.27
C THR A 709 13.48 24.28 6.09
N LEU A 710 12.26 23.77 6.01
CA LEU A 710 11.78 22.66 6.85
C LEU A 710 12.18 21.28 6.31
N LEU A 711 12.29 21.15 4.99
CA LEU A 711 12.72 19.89 4.38
C LEU A 711 14.23 19.69 4.60
N PRO A 712 14.70 18.47 4.94
CA PRO A 712 16.12 18.16 5.08
C PRO A 712 16.84 18.29 3.73
N PRO A 713 18.16 18.54 3.69
CA PRO A 713 18.91 18.62 2.43
C PRO A 713 18.95 17.26 1.74
N PHE A 714 18.51 17.18 0.48
CA PHE A 714 18.81 16.04 -0.36
C PHE A 714 20.29 16.07 -0.73
N ILE A 715 21.01 15.00 -0.38
CA ILE A 715 22.37 14.73 -0.82
C ILE A 715 22.27 13.44 -1.63
N PRO A 716 22.57 13.44 -2.95
CA PRO A 716 22.55 12.22 -3.74
C PRO A 716 23.61 11.22 -3.22
N PRO A 717 23.34 9.91 -3.30
CA PRO A 717 24.22 8.86 -2.79
C PRO A 717 25.55 8.70 -3.57
#